data_AF-A0A6F8PKG6-F1
#
_entry.id   AF-A0A6F8PKG6-F1
#
_cell.length_a   1.000
_cell.length_b   1.000
_cell.length_c   1.000
_cell.angle_alpha   90.00
_cell.angle_beta   90.00
_cell.angle_gamma   90.00
#
_symmetry.space_group_name_H-M   'P 1'
#
loop_
_entity.id
_entity.type
_entity.pdbx_description
1 polymer ?
#
loop_
_entity_poly.entity_id
_entity_poly.type
_entity_poly.pdbx_seq_one_letter_code
_entity_poly.pdbx_strand_id
1 'polypeptide(L)'
;MKTTNLSPLVIHLLQAMLAIMLLFAVMGSCKAQTSLKLTPEEQAWLAEHPVIKVGSMLAWEPISFVAEMPKGISIDYFERVNEQLGGRLILEPDHWAVLMNKIKTHQIDVLMDVSPLASRSADMLFTSPYLTIPHVIIAQKGAELFRKPEDLNNKVIALEKGFGNVEYFKRQYPKVLIHEYLSTAAALEAVSSGLADAYVGNRAVAIYVMQNKVMQNLKVHSVISGTQSILAMGVRSDWPILQSILQKALHNITPQQQRKIYEKWIDNELENAFRLRVALPYLAGLLALLSIFLFWSLYLKKKLGSVRKTLHTQMYFDRVTGLANRYLFQDRLGSALNQAKRQNGHVWVLACQLNGLSQVHKLQGSAQVEAVLMMVSQSLTEVLRDVDTIGRWSDDVFLLSISGLENVTEIEVVMGRLQWALANNTQLKPYSANVSFSWGGCVFPDDAQDLEELIYQSLLTAEEAGQKGRNAYVFYSPGIHEAVTRRVALNQGLVGAIERGEIQVYFQPKIRIATGKICSFEALVRWFHPNFGSVSPEEFIPIAEENEQILALGEYVFQVAITEAQQWILDFPEMSLSLALNLSPVQLKSADILAFIESQLTRINFDKGRLEIEITEGILLAEKTLGASKLFDLKALGLKLSMDDFGKGYSSLSYLRRYPFDVIKIDKEFIDDLDTNQSNQQLVLSIIALAKTMNLEVVAEGVETQAQLDFLKRHGCDIAQGFYFSPAVDAQTARQFLTKDTLLPPTL
;
A
#
# COMPACT_ATOMS: atom_id res chain seq x y z
N MET A 1 -3.62 -8.28 -12.68
CA MET A 1 -2.23 -8.24 -13.16
C MET A 1 -2.03 -6.95 -13.93
N LYS A 2 -1.43 -5.92 -13.32
CA LYS A 2 -1.07 -4.67 -14.02
C LYS A 2 0.40 -4.75 -14.41
N THR A 3 0.66 -4.76 -15.71
CA THR A 3 1.99 -4.69 -16.31
C THR A 3 2.66 -3.39 -15.88
N THR A 4 3.73 -3.50 -15.10
CA THR A 4 4.60 -2.38 -14.75
C THR A 4 5.29 -1.91 -16.02
N ASN A 5 4.82 -0.81 -16.62
CA ASN A 5 5.55 -0.09 -17.66
C ASN A 5 6.88 0.37 -17.07
N LEU A 6 7.95 -0.34 -17.41
CA LEU A 6 9.31 0.09 -17.14
C LEU A 6 9.55 1.39 -17.92
N SER A 7 10.19 2.36 -17.28
CA SER A 7 10.44 3.65 -17.92
C SER A 7 11.33 3.49 -19.17
N PRO A 8 11.21 4.37 -20.18
CA PRO A 8 11.98 4.27 -21.43
C PRO A 8 13.50 4.14 -21.20
N LEU A 9 13.98 4.78 -20.13
CA LEU A 9 15.38 4.74 -19.70
C LEU A 9 15.86 3.32 -19.36
N VAL A 10 15.01 2.50 -18.74
CA VAL A 10 15.35 1.12 -18.35
C VAL A 10 15.41 0.21 -19.58
N ILE A 11 14.52 0.45 -20.56
CA ILE A 11 14.51 -0.28 -21.83
C ILE A 11 15.79 0.04 -22.61
N HIS A 12 16.21 1.31 -22.67
CA HIS A 12 17.43 1.72 -23.39
C HIS A 12 18.70 1.14 -22.74
N LEU A 13 18.75 1.06 -21.40
CA LEU A 13 19.86 0.43 -20.68
C LEU A 13 19.96 -1.09 -20.94
N LEU A 14 18.83 -1.79 -20.99
CA LEU A 14 18.79 -3.22 -21.31
C LEU A 14 19.20 -3.49 -22.76
N GLN A 15 18.77 -2.65 -23.70
CA GLN A 15 19.17 -2.73 -25.11
C GLN A 15 20.66 -2.45 -25.31
N ALA A 16 21.23 -1.48 -24.60
CA ALA A 16 22.65 -1.19 -24.64
C ALA A 16 23.50 -2.36 -24.09
N MET A 17 23.06 -3.00 -23.00
CA MET A 17 23.73 -4.20 -22.47
C MET A 17 23.67 -5.38 -23.45
N LEU A 18 22.53 -5.60 -24.11
CA LEU A 18 22.38 -6.67 -25.09
C LEU A 18 23.27 -6.45 -26.33
N ALA A 19 23.37 -5.20 -26.80
CA ALA A 19 24.22 -4.82 -27.92
C ALA A 19 25.71 -5.03 -27.61
N ILE A 20 26.15 -4.73 -26.39
CA ILE A 20 27.53 -4.98 -25.94
C ILE A 20 27.80 -6.48 -25.89
N MET A 21 26.89 -7.30 -25.37
CA MET A 21 27.04 -8.77 -25.35
C MET A 21 27.11 -9.37 -26.76
N LEU A 22 26.32 -8.87 -27.71
CA LEU A 22 26.35 -9.30 -29.11
C LEU A 22 27.64 -8.89 -29.83
N LEU A 23 28.22 -7.74 -29.50
CA LEU A 23 29.49 -7.30 -30.07
C LEU A 23 30.67 -8.21 -29.68
N PHE A 24 30.62 -8.81 -28.48
CA PHE A 24 31.63 -9.77 -28.02
C PHE A 24 31.46 -11.17 -28.61
N ALA A 25 30.29 -11.52 -29.16
CA ALA A 25 30.01 -12.85 -29.70
C ALA A 25 30.47 -13.04 -31.18
N VAL A 26 30.76 -11.97 -31.92
CA VAL A 26 30.99 -12.02 -33.38
C VAL A 26 32.48 -12.07 -33.77
N MET A 27 33.42 -11.94 -32.82
CA MET A 27 34.86 -12.09 -33.10
C MET A 27 35.34 -13.53 -32.91
N GLY A 28 34.87 -14.45 -33.75
CA GLY A 28 35.33 -15.83 -33.71
C GLY A 28 35.02 -16.60 -35.00
N SER A 29 36.07 -16.89 -35.76
CA SER A 29 36.16 -17.93 -36.80
C SER A 29 36.14 -17.45 -38.26
N CYS A 30 37.33 -17.39 -38.86
CA CYS A 30 37.57 -17.86 -40.22
C CYS A 30 39.08 -18.05 -40.45
N LYS A 31 39.57 -19.29 -40.63
CA LYS A 31 40.87 -19.55 -41.29
C LYS A 31 40.84 -20.86 -42.08
N ALA A 32 41.32 -20.75 -43.33
CA ALA A 32 41.46 -21.81 -44.31
C ALA A 32 42.74 -22.65 -44.12
N GLN A 33 42.71 -23.88 -44.60
CA GLN A 33 43.77 -24.90 -44.54
C GLN A 33 44.79 -24.69 -45.67
N THR A 34 46.08 -24.52 -45.35
CA THR A 34 47.17 -24.29 -46.34
C THR A 34 47.79 -25.60 -46.84
N SER A 35 47.86 -25.79 -48.16
CA SER A 35 48.55 -26.90 -48.82
C SER A 35 50.08 -26.73 -48.79
N LEU A 36 50.83 -27.81 -48.54
CA LEU A 36 52.31 -27.80 -48.49
C LEU A 36 52.92 -27.39 -49.84
N LYS A 37 53.85 -26.42 -49.84
CA LYS A 37 54.52 -25.90 -51.04
C LYS A 37 55.94 -26.48 -51.15
N LEU A 38 56.18 -27.33 -52.16
CA LEU A 38 57.48 -27.93 -52.48
C LEU A 38 58.04 -27.39 -53.81
N THR A 39 59.36 -27.36 -53.97
CA THR A 39 60.01 -27.02 -55.25
C THR A 39 59.89 -28.18 -56.25
N PRO A 40 60.05 -27.94 -57.56
CA PRO A 40 60.05 -29.03 -58.55
C PRO A 40 61.12 -30.10 -58.28
N GLU A 41 62.29 -29.68 -57.78
CA GLU A 41 63.39 -30.58 -57.38
C GLU A 41 62.98 -31.47 -56.19
N GLU A 42 62.35 -30.91 -55.16
CA GLU A 42 61.84 -31.66 -54.01
C GLU A 42 60.71 -32.63 -54.40
N GLN A 43 59.84 -32.23 -55.33
CA GLN A 43 58.77 -33.08 -55.85
C GLN A 43 59.34 -34.27 -56.65
N ALA A 44 60.34 -34.03 -57.51
CA ALA A 44 61.03 -35.08 -58.24
C ALA A 44 61.75 -36.05 -57.28
N TRP A 45 62.44 -35.50 -56.27
CA TRP A 45 63.12 -36.29 -55.25
C TRP A 45 62.15 -37.22 -54.49
N LEU A 46 60.97 -36.72 -54.10
CA LEU A 46 59.92 -37.54 -53.46
C LEU A 46 59.28 -38.58 -54.38
N ALA A 47 59.33 -38.39 -55.69
CA ALA A 47 58.87 -39.39 -56.66
C ALA A 47 59.86 -40.54 -56.79
N GLU A 48 61.16 -40.26 -56.68
CA GLU A 48 62.25 -41.26 -56.71
C GLU A 48 62.40 -42.02 -55.38
N HIS A 49 61.95 -41.44 -54.27
CA HIS A 49 62.06 -42.01 -52.92
C HIS A 49 60.68 -42.29 -52.32
N PRO A 50 60.00 -43.39 -52.72
CA PRO A 50 58.64 -43.69 -52.28
C PRO A 50 58.54 -44.13 -50.82
N VAL A 51 59.66 -44.56 -50.22
CA VAL A 51 59.74 -45.03 -48.84
C VAL A 51 60.91 -44.34 -48.15
N ILE A 52 60.63 -43.71 -47.00
CA ILE A 52 61.63 -43.05 -46.15
C ILE A 52 61.52 -43.63 -44.74
N LYS A 53 62.61 -44.20 -44.24
CA LYS A 53 62.66 -44.87 -42.93
C LYS A 53 62.96 -43.87 -41.82
N VAL A 54 62.08 -43.82 -40.82
CA VAL A 54 62.13 -42.86 -39.73
C VAL A 54 62.29 -43.59 -38.40
N GLY A 55 63.46 -43.45 -37.77
CA GLY A 55 63.74 -43.99 -36.45
C GLY A 55 62.99 -43.23 -35.35
N SER A 56 62.33 -43.96 -34.46
CA SER A 56 61.65 -43.43 -33.27
C SER A 56 62.02 -44.22 -32.01
N MET A 57 61.94 -43.62 -30.83
CA MET A 57 62.32 -44.32 -29.60
C MET A 57 61.26 -45.32 -29.14
N LEU A 58 61.70 -46.49 -28.67
CA LEU A 58 60.84 -47.55 -28.12
C LEU A 58 60.19 -47.21 -26.77
N ALA A 59 60.87 -46.45 -25.90
CA ALA A 59 60.45 -46.27 -24.51
C ALA A 59 60.82 -44.87 -23.96
N TRP A 60 60.17 -43.83 -24.49
CA TRP A 60 60.29 -42.45 -24.00
C TRP A 60 58.93 -41.75 -23.89
N GLU A 61 58.09 -42.22 -22.97
CA GLU A 61 56.74 -41.71 -22.70
C GLU A 61 56.75 -40.26 -22.17
N PRO A 62 55.85 -39.35 -22.62
CA PRO A 62 54.87 -39.48 -23.68
C PRO A 62 55.40 -39.00 -25.04
N ILE A 63 56.71 -38.85 -25.22
CA ILE A 63 57.32 -38.26 -26.42
C ILE A 63 57.26 -39.23 -27.60
N SER A 64 57.92 -40.39 -27.48
CA SER A 64 57.88 -41.49 -28.45
C SER A 64 58.06 -42.81 -27.72
N PHE A 65 57.08 -43.70 -27.85
CA PHE A 65 57.13 -45.02 -27.24
C PHE A 65 56.23 -46.00 -27.98
N VAL A 66 56.43 -47.29 -27.75
CA VAL A 66 55.60 -48.35 -28.32
C VAL A 66 54.81 -49.02 -27.20
N ALA A 67 53.49 -48.99 -27.29
CA ALA A 67 52.60 -49.80 -26.45
C ALA A 67 52.13 -51.04 -27.23
N GLU A 68 51.17 -50.86 -28.14
CA GLU A 68 50.79 -51.84 -29.17
C GLU A 68 51.24 -51.38 -30.56
N MET A 69 51.13 -50.07 -30.83
CA MET A 69 51.72 -49.37 -31.96
C MET A 69 52.51 -48.15 -31.46
N PRO A 70 53.44 -47.59 -32.27
CA PRO A 70 54.14 -46.36 -31.93
C PRO A 70 53.16 -45.23 -31.63
N LYS A 71 53.34 -44.54 -30.50
CA LYS A 71 52.53 -43.39 -30.11
C LYS A 71 53.36 -42.40 -29.28
N GLY A 72 52.86 -41.17 -29.20
CA GLY A 72 53.47 -40.09 -28.42
C GLY A 72 53.36 -38.74 -29.11
N ILE A 73 53.82 -37.70 -28.43
CA ILE A 73 53.80 -36.33 -28.95
C ILE A 73 54.55 -36.23 -30.27
N SER A 74 55.74 -36.81 -30.37
CA SER A 74 56.54 -36.75 -31.59
C SER A 74 55.95 -37.64 -32.69
N ILE A 75 55.28 -38.73 -32.34
CA ILE A 75 54.54 -39.56 -33.29
C ILE A 75 53.35 -38.80 -33.89
N ASP A 76 52.63 -38.00 -33.11
CA ASP A 76 51.56 -37.14 -33.65
C ASP A 76 52.13 -36.06 -34.62
N TYR A 77 53.33 -35.54 -34.35
CA TYR A 77 54.04 -34.66 -35.31
C TYR A 77 54.43 -35.43 -36.58
N PHE A 78 54.94 -36.66 -36.42
CA PHE A 78 55.25 -37.55 -37.53
C PHE A 78 54.03 -37.81 -38.41
N GLU A 79 52.87 -38.15 -37.83
CA GLU A 79 51.64 -38.43 -38.58
C GLU A 79 51.23 -37.22 -39.42
N ARG A 80 51.35 -36.00 -38.88
CA ARG A 80 51.06 -34.75 -39.61
C ARG A 80 52.03 -34.46 -40.73
N VAL A 81 53.31 -34.76 -40.54
CA VAL A 81 54.30 -34.64 -41.61
C VAL A 81 54.03 -35.72 -42.67
N ASN A 82 53.76 -36.95 -42.26
CA ASN A 82 53.52 -38.07 -43.16
C ASN A 82 52.26 -37.88 -44.01
N GLU A 83 51.17 -37.36 -43.41
CA GLU A 83 49.94 -36.97 -44.12
C GLU A 83 50.24 -35.97 -45.25
N GLN A 84 51.06 -34.95 -44.97
CA GLN A 84 51.45 -33.95 -45.97
C GLN A 84 52.37 -34.51 -47.06
N LEU A 85 53.15 -35.53 -46.73
CA LEU A 85 54.04 -36.22 -47.67
C LEU A 85 53.39 -37.46 -48.32
N GLY A 86 52.07 -37.62 -48.19
CA GLY A 86 51.31 -38.69 -48.84
C GLY A 86 51.62 -40.10 -48.35
N GLY A 87 51.99 -40.27 -47.07
CA GLY A 87 52.16 -41.59 -46.43
C GLY A 87 53.50 -42.29 -46.70
N ARG A 88 54.52 -41.58 -47.19
CA ARG A 88 55.82 -42.13 -47.58
C ARG A 88 56.76 -42.46 -46.41
N LEU A 89 56.50 -41.92 -45.23
CA LEU A 89 57.34 -42.15 -44.05
C LEU A 89 56.91 -43.44 -43.34
N ILE A 90 57.87 -44.29 -42.99
CA ILE A 90 57.67 -45.54 -42.25
C ILE A 90 58.48 -45.49 -40.95
N LEU A 91 57.82 -45.74 -39.82
CA LEU A 91 58.47 -45.76 -38.51
C LEU A 91 59.27 -47.05 -38.30
N GLU A 92 60.49 -46.92 -37.80
CA GLU A 92 61.33 -48.01 -37.30
C GLU A 92 61.69 -47.77 -35.83
N PRO A 93 60.86 -48.25 -34.88
CA PRO A 93 61.13 -48.08 -33.46
C PRO A 93 62.34 -48.90 -33.01
N ASP A 94 63.28 -48.28 -32.29
CA ASP A 94 64.41 -49.00 -31.69
C ASP A 94 64.93 -48.31 -30.41
N HIS A 95 65.93 -48.90 -29.75
CA HIS A 95 66.65 -48.26 -28.65
C HIS A 95 67.57 -47.16 -29.16
N TRP A 96 67.73 -46.07 -28.38
CA TRP A 96 68.50 -44.88 -28.77
C TRP A 96 69.90 -45.18 -29.34
N ALA A 97 70.68 -46.05 -28.68
CA ALA A 97 72.01 -46.42 -29.14
C ALA A 97 72.01 -47.13 -30.51
N VAL A 98 70.99 -47.96 -30.75
CA VAL A 98 70.82 -48.68 -32.03
C VAL A 98 70.40 -47.70 -33.12
N LEU A 99 69.45 -46.81 -32.84
CA LEU A 99 69.02 -45.76 -33.78
C LEU A 99 70.19 -44.85 -34.20
N MET A 100 71.02 -44.44 -33.24
CA MET A 100 72.22 -43.65 -33.52
C MET A 100 73.22 -44.38 -34.41
N ASN A 101 73.34 -45.71 -34.30
CA ASN A 101 74.17 -46.49 -35.20
C ASN A 101 73.50 -46.67 -36.58
N LYS A 102 72.19 -46.90 -36.62
CA LYS A 102 71.40 -47.06 -37.86
C LYS A 102 71.46 -45.80 -38.73
N ILE A 103 71.34 -44.61 -38.16
CA ILE A 103 71.43 -43.36 -38.93
C ILE A 103 72.84 -43.13 -39.48
N LYS A 104 73.90 -43.46 -38.72
CA LYS A 104 75.31 -43.35 -39.18
C LYS A 104 75.66 -44.32 -40.28
N THR A 105 75.06 -45.51 -40.25
CA THR A 105 75.24 -46.57 -41.26
C THR A 105 74.19 -46.50 -42.36
N HIS A 106 73.37 -45.45 -42.38
CA HIS A 106 72.33 -45.20 -43.38
C HIS A 106 71.28 -46.34 -43.49
N GLN A 107 71.03 -47.09 -42.40
CA GLN A 107 69.97 -48.09 -42.32
C GLN A 107 68.59 -47.47 -42.09
N ILE A 108 68.55 -46.25 -41.55
CA ILE A 108 67.39 -45.36 -41.49
C ILE A 108 67.77 -44.02 -42.11
N ASP A 109 66.77 -43.27 -42.59
CA ASP A 109 66.98 -42.01 -43.34
C ASP A 109 66.79 -40.78 -42.46
N VAL A 110 65.91 -40.90 -41.46
CA VAL A 110 65.57 -39.84 -40.50
C VAL A 110 65.57 -40.42 -39.10
N LEU A 111 66.08 -39.67 -38.12
CA LEU A 111 65.96 -39.94 -36.69
C LEU A 111 65.13 -38.85 -36.02
N MET A 112 64.07 -39.23 -35.32
CA MET A 112 63.24 -38.31 -34.54
C MET A 112 63.82 -38.04 -33.15
N ASP A 113 63.28 -37.01 -32.49
CA ASP A 113 63.54 -36.69 -31.09
C ASP A 113 65.01 -36.41 -30.77
N VAL A 114 65.78 -36.00 -31.78
CA VAL A 114 67.22 -35.75 -31.65
C VAL A 114 67.50 -34.27 -31.42
N SER A 115 68.28 -33.98 -30.39
CA SER A 115 68.80 -32.63 -30.16
C SER A 115 69.89 -32.27 -31.17
N PRO A 116 69.78 -31.11 -31.85
CA PRO A 116 70.82 -30.63 -32.76
C PRO A 116 72.06 -30.20 -31.96
N LEU A 117 73.08 -31.06 -31.95
CA LEU A 117 74.36 -30.82 -31.29
C LEU A 117 75.47 -30.78 -32.33
N ALA A 118 76.44 -29.86 -32.17
CA ALA A 118 77.56 -29.73 -33.09
C ALA A 118 78.35 -31.04 -33.28
N SER A 119 78.45 -31.87 -32.24
CA SER A 119 79.10 -33.18 -32.29
C SER A 119 78.36 -34.21 -33.16
N ARG A 120 77.10 -33.96 -33.53
CA ARG A 120 76.27 -34.85 -34.35
C ARG A 120 76.07 -34.34 -35.79
N SER A 121 76.48 -33.11 -36.08
CA SER A 121 76.29 -32.47 -37.40
C SER A 121 77.12 -33.11 -38.52
N ALA A 122 78.14 -33.91 -38.20
CA ALA A 122 78.89 -34.67 -39.20
C ALA A 122 78.07 -35.84 -39.78
N ASP A 123 77.20 -36.44 -38.96
CA ASP A 123 76.43 -37.63 -39.32
C ASP A 123 75.01 -37.28 -39.81
N MET A 124 74.48 -36.11 -39.43
CA MET A 124 73.09 -35.71 -39.69
C MET A 124 72.90 -34.20 -39.96
N LEU A 125 71.93 -33.87 -40.81
CA LEU A 125 71.36 -32.54 -41.02
C LEU A 125 70.06 -32.39 -40.22
N PHE A 126 69.87 -31.29 -39.48
CA PHE A 126 68.73 -31.12 -38.58
C PHE A 126 67.67 -30.17 -39.14
N THR A 127 66.39 -30.47 -38.93
CA THR A 127 65.31 -29.49 -39.06
C THR A 127 65.33 -28.48 -37.91
N SER A 128 64.54 -27.41 -38.02
CA SER A 128 64.12 -26.63 -36.87
C SER A 128 63.42 -27.54 -35.85
N PRO A 129 63.54 -27.26 -34.55
CA PRO A 129 62.86 -28.01 -33.52
C PRO A 129 61.35 -27.91 -33.68
N TYR A 130 60.64 -29.04 -33.62
CA TYR A 130 59.18 -29.08 -33.60
C TYR A 130 58.61 -29.03 -32.18
N LEU A 131 59.44 -29.34 -31.18
CA LEU A 131 59.06 -29.26 -29.77
C LEU A 131 60.26 -28.91 -28.90
N THR A 132 60.08 -27.92 -28.02
CA THR A 132 61.06 -27.56 -27.01
C THR A 132 60.42 -27.72 -25.64
N ILE A 133 60.99 -28.60 -24.82
CA ILE A 133 60.46 -28.91 -23.49
C ILE A 133 61.47 -28.48 -22.44
N PRO A 134 61.10 -27.56 -21.53
CA PRO A 134 62.02 -27.13 -20.50
C PRO A 134 62.32 -28.28 -19.53
N HIS A 135 63.52 -28.26 -18.95
CA HIS A 135 63.83 -29.14 -17.84
C HIS A 135 63.28 -28.58 -16.52
N VAL A 136 62.97 -29.47 -15.58
CA VAL A 136 62.45 -29.12 -14.25
C VAL A 136 63.24 -29.81 -13.16
N ILE A 137 63.23 -29.20 -11.98
CA ILE A 137 63.65 -29.86 -10.73
C ILE A 137 62.40 -30.46 -10.09
N ILE A 138 62.45 -31.76 -9.78
CA ILE A 138 61.39 -32.48 -9.07
C ILE A 138 61.98 -33.06 -7.79
N ALA A 139 61.31 -32.87 -6.68
CA ALA A 139 61.70 -33.44 -5.39
C ALA A 139 60.46 -33.82 -4.58
N GLN A 140 60.66 -34.44 -3.41
CA GLN A 140 59.55 -34.87 -2.56
C GLN A 140 58.74 -33.68 -2.00
N LYS A 141 57.43 -33.89 -1.83
CA LYS A 141 56.53 -32.97 -1.13
C LYS A 141 56.98 -32.86 0.33
N GLY A 142 57.52 -31.69 0.70
CA GLY A 142 58.04 -31.42 2.04
C GLY A 142 59.55 -31.21 2.07
N ALA A 143 60.26 -31.56 1.00
CA ALA A 143 61.67 -31.23 0.85
C ALA A 143 61.90 -29.71 0.71
N GLU A 144 63.14 -29.29 0.98
CA GLU A 144 63.62 -27.93 0.75
C GLU A 144 63.35 -27.49 -0.70
N LEU A 145 62.83 -26.28 -0.90
CA LEU A 145 62.43 -25.80 -2.21
C LEU A 145 63.65 -25.36 -3.04
N PHE A 146 64.06 -26.22 -3.98
CA PHE A 146 65.04 -25.91 -5.02
C PHE A 146 64.45 -24.98 -6.10
N ARG A 147 64.87 -23.71 -6.14
CA ARG A 147 64.39 -22.72 -7.11
C ARG A 147 65.24 -22.67 -8.35
N LYS A 148 66.54 -22.95 -8.22
CA LYS A 148 67.54 -22.85 -9.29
C LYS A 148 68.57 -23.99 -9.18
N PRO A 149 69.30 -24.32 -10.26
CA PRO A 149 70.27 -25.42 -10.24
C PRO A 149 71.34 -25.30 -9.15
N GLU A 150 71.73 -24.09 -8.74
CA GLU A 150 72.74 -23.86 -7.70
C GLU A 150 72.28 -24.36 -6.32
N ASP A 151 70.97 -24.50 -6.10
CA ASP A 151 70.41 -25.04 -4.86
C ASP A 151 70.64 -26.56 -4.73
N LEU A 152 71.07 -27.23 -5.82
CA LEU A 152 71.38 -28.66 -5.86
C LEU A 152 72.85 -28.96 -5.50
N ASN A 153 73.66 -27.95 -5.18
CA ASN A 153 75.05 -28.15 -4.81
C ASN A 153 75.17 -29.08 -3.57
N ASN A 154 76.03 -30.09 -3.68
CA ASN A 154 76.22 -31.17 -2.69
C ASN A 154 74.98 -32.05 -2.46
N LYS A 155 73.97 -31.98 -3.33
CA LYS A 155 72.81 -32.89 -3.34
C LYS A 155 73.04 -34.02 -4.34
N VAL A 156 72.40 -35.15 -4.10
CA VAL A 156 72.35 -36.29 -5.02
C VAL A 156 71.18 -36.08 -5.98
N ILE A 157 71.46 -35.93 -7.27
CA ILE A 157 70.43 -35.85 -8.30
C ILE A 157 70.36 -37.12 -9.14
N ALA A 158 69.15 -37.51 -9.48
CA ALA A 158 68.86 -38.64 -10.37
C ALA A 158 68.67 -38.13 -11.80
N LEU A 159 69.50 -38.63 -12.72
CA LEU A 159 69.45 -38.32 -14.16
C LEU A 159 69.41 -39.59 -15.00
N GLU A 160 68.87 -39.51 -16.21
CA GLU A 160 68.85 -40.61 -17.16
C GLU A 160 70.20 -40.79 -17.86
N LYS A 161 70.74 -42.00 -17.81
CA LYS A 161 71.99 -42.36 -18.47
C LYS A 161 71.90 -42.13 -19.99
N GLY A 162 72.91 -41.46 -20.55
CA GLY A 162 73.05 -41.25 -21.99
C GLY A 162 72.33 -40.02 -22.55
N PHE A 163 71.61 -39.25 -21.73
CA PHE A 163 70.98 -38.00 -22.14
C PHE A 163 71.90 -36.79 -21.91
N GLY A 164 71.75 -35.75 -22.73
CA GLY A 164 72.64 -34.58 -22.73
C GLY A 164 72.60 -33.73 -21.45
N ASN A 165 71.55 -33.85 -20.64
CA ASN A 165 71.46 -33.22 -19.32
C ASN A 165 72.52 -33.75 -18.35
N VAL A 166 72.95 -35.01 -18.47
CA VAL A 166 74.03 -35.57 -17.64
C VAL A 166 75.33 -34.78 -17.81
N GLU A 167 75.77 -34.62 -19.07
CA GLU A 167 77.00 -33.88 -19.38
C GLU A 167 76.87 -32.39 -19.07
N TYR A 168 75.69 -31.80 -19.26
CA TYR A 168 75.41 -30.42 -18.86
C TYR A 168 75.64 -30.21 -17.36
N PHE A 169 75.08 -31.06 -16.51
CA PHE A 169 75.24 -30.94 -15.06
C PHE A 169 76.67 -31.25 -14.60
N LYS A 170 77.34 -32.26 -15.18
CA LYS A 170 78.77 -32.54 -14.90
C LYS A 170 79.66 -31.33 -15.18
N ARG A 171 79.41 -30.62 -16.28
CA ARG A 171 80.23 -29.47 -16.71
C ARG A 171 79.90 -28.17 -15.98
N GLN A 172 78.62 -27.84 -15.84
CA GLN A 172 78.19 -26.54 -15.30
C GLN A 172 78.10 -26.53 -13.78
N TYR A 173 77.86 -27.69 -13.16
CA TYR A 173 77.59 -27.82 -11.74
C TYR A 173 78.41 -28.97 -11.11
N PRO A 174 79.76 -28.88 -11.09
CA PRO A 174 80.65 -29.97 -10.66
C PRO A 174 80.51 -30.36 -9.17
N LYS A 175 79.82 -29.54 -8.37
CA LYS A 175 79.53 -29.82 -6.95
C LYS A 175 78.25 -30.65 -6.75
N VAL A 176 77.49 -30.93 -7.81
CA VAL A 176 76.28 -31.75 -7.76
C VAL A 176 76.68 -33.22 -7.90
N LEU A 177 76.17 -34.10 -7.03
CA LEU A 177 76.45 -35.53 -7.09
C LEU A 177 75.42 -36.18 -8.03
N ILE A 178 75.87 -36.76 -9.15
CA ILE A 178 74.98 -37.29 -10.18
C ILE A 178 74.95 -38.82 -10.10
N HIS A 179 73.75 -39.38 -9.90
CA HIS A 179 73.49 -40.80 -10.05
C HIS A 179 72.71 -41.05 -11.35
N GLU A 180 73.27 -41.87 -12.24
CA GLU A 180 72.69 -42.16 -13.55
C GLU A 180 71.80 -43.42 -13.49
N TYR A 181 70.58 -43.32 -14.02
CA TYR A 181 69.58 -44.39 -14.04
C TYR A 181 69.20 -44.76 -15.48
N LEU A 182 68.71 -45.99 -15.69
CA LEU A 182 68.39 -46.50 -17.03
C LEU A 182 67.16 -45.85 -17.68
N SER A 183 66.26 -45.22 -16.90
CA SER A 183 65.05 -44.58 -17.40
C SER A 183 64.59 -43.43 -16.50
N THR A 184 63.77 -42.51 -17.04
CA THR A 184 63.16 -41.41 -16.27
C THR A 184 62.32 -41.95 -15.11
N ALA A 185 61.63 -43.07 -15.31
CA ALA A 185 60.84 -43.71 -14.27
C ALA A 185 61.71 -44.21 -13.12
N ALA A 186 62.85 -44.85 -13.40
CA ALA A 186 63.78 -45.29 -12.38
C ALA A 186 64.43 -44.09 -11.64
N ALA A 187 64.74 -43.01 -12.37
CA ALA A 187 65.29 -41.80 -11.77
C ALA A 187 64.28 -41.11 -10.82
N LEU A 188 63.02 -40.98 -11.22
CA LEU A 188 61.95 -40.42 -10.38
C LEU A 188 61.62 -41.33 -9.20
N GLU A 189 61.66 -42.65 -9.37
CA GLU A 189 61.46 -43.61 -8.29
C GLU A 189 62.55 -43.51 -7.22
N ALA A 190 63.82 -43.31 -7.62
CA ALA A 190 64.90 -43.02 -6.68
C ALA A 190 64.63 -41.77 -5.83
N VAL A 191 64.09 -40.71 -6.43
CA VAL A 191 63.71 -39.50 -5.69
C VAL A 191 62.50 -39.76 -4.80
N SER A 192 61.50 -40.50 -5.29
CA SER A 192 60.32 -40.90 -4.53
C SER A 192 60.68 -41.71 -3.28
N SER A 193 61.65 -42.61 -3.39
CA SER A 193 62.15 -43.45 -2.29
C SER A 193 63.20 -42.77 -1.41
N GLY A 194 63.66 -41.56 -1.75
CA GLY A 194 64.66 -40.82 -0.99
C GLY A 194 66.12 -41.25 -1.22
N LEU A 195 66.38 -42.03 -2.28
CA LEU A 195 67.73 -42.41 -2.73
C LEU A 195 68.44 -41.27 -3.48
N ALA A 196 67.68 -40.27 -3.93
CA ALA A 196 68.18 -39.02 -4.50
C ALA A 196 67.35 -37.84 -3.97
N ASP A 197 67.98 -36.68 -3.80
CA ASP A 197 67.34 -35.45 -3.31
C ASP A 197 66.40 -34.84 -4.37
N ALA A 198 66.76 -34.93 -5.65
CA ALA A 198 65.98 -34.39 -6.75
C ALA A 198 66.19 -35.12 -8.07
N TYR A 199 65.20 -35.06 -8.94
CA TYR A 199 65.31 -35.43 -10.36
C TYR A 199 65.41 -34.15 -11.17
N VAL A 200 66.24 -34.16 -12.22
CA VAL A 200 66.36 -33.04 -13.15
C VAL A 200 66.27 -33.50 -14.60
N GLY A 201 65.19 -33.14 -15.28
CA GLY A 201 65.05 -33.55 -16.67
C GLY A 201 63.78 -33.05 -17.33
N ASN A 202 63.37 -33.72 -18.41
CA ASN A 202 62.29 -33.29 -19.27
C ASN A 202 60.95 -33.18 -18.51
N ARG A 203 60.34 -31.98 -18.50
CA ARG A 203 59.10 -31.70 -17.77
C ARG A 203 57.92 -32.56 -18.21
N ALA A 204 57.71 -32.71 -19.52
CA ALA A 204 56.56 -33.44 -20.03
C ALA A 204 56.66 -34.94 -19.68
N VAL A 205 57.85 -35.52 -19.89
CA VAL A 205 58.16 -36.90 -19.51
C VAL A 205 57.95 -37.11 -18.02
N ALA A 206 58.51 -36.23 -17.19
CA ALA A 206 58.48 -36.44 -15.76
C ALA A 206 57.08 -36.30 -15.15
N ILE A 207 56.29 -35.30 -15.58
CA ILE A 207 54.90 -35.14 -15.12
C ILE A 207 54.06 -36.36 -15.55
N TYR A 208 54.21 -36.79 -16.80
CA TYR A 208 53.47 -37.95 -17.33
C TYR A 208 53.81 -39.24 -16.55
N VAL A 209 55.09 -39.50 -16.30
CA VAL A 209 55.54 -40.66 -15.52
C VAL A 209 55.03 -40.57 -14.08
N MET A 210 55.10 -39.40 -13.45
CA MET A 210 54.57 -39.20 -12.09
C MET A 210 53.06 -39.49 -12.01
N GLN A 211 52.29 -39.06 -13.01
CA GLN A 211 50.85 -39.31 -13.09
C GLN A 211 50.56 -40.79 -13.33
N ASN A 212 51.16 -41.40 -14.35
CA ASN A 212 50.92 -42.79 -14.71
C ASN A 212 51.39 -43.80 -13.66
N LYS A 213 52.49 -43.52 -12.96
CA LYS A 213 52.99 -44.36 -11.87
C LYS A 213 52.49 -43.94 -10.49
N VAL A 214 51.55 -42.99 -10.42
CA VAL A 214 50.89 -42.53 -9.17
C VAL A 214 51.91 -42.08 -8.10
N MET A 215 52.98 -41.39 -8.51
CA MET A 215 54.02 -40.86 -7.61
C MET A 215 53.57 -39.56 -6.94
N GLN A 216 52.54 -39.66 -6.09
CA GLN A 216 51.89 -38.50 -5.47
C GLN A 216 52.75 -37.76 -4.45
N ASN A 217 53.83 -38.38 -3.97
CA ASN A 217 54.78 -37.78 -3.03
C ASN A 217 55.79 -36.86 -3.71
N LEU A 218 55.83 -36.76 -5.04
CA LEU A 218 56.71 -35.84 -5.77
C LEU A 218 56.00 -34.56 -6.18
N LYS A 219 56.75 -33.46 -6.32
CA LYS A 219 56.26 -32.19 -6.88
C LYS A 219 57.35 -31.49 -7.70
N VAL A 220 56.93 -30.75 -8.72
CA VAL A 220 57.81 -29.85 -9.47
C VAL A 220 58.17 -28.66 -8.55
N HIS A 221 59.47 -28.44 -8.32
CA HIS A 221 59.97 -27.31 -7.54
C HIS A 221 60.18 -26.06 -8.39
N SER A 222 60.82 -26.22 -9.55
CA SER A 222 61.05 -25.11 -10.47
C SER A 222 61.32 -25.58 -11.90
N VAL A 223 61.21 -24.63 -12.83
CA VAL A 223 61.65 -24.79 -14.22
C VAL A 223 63.08 -24.25 -14.34
N ILE A 224 63.96 -25.02 -14.96
CA ILE A 224 65.37 -24.68 -15.12
C ILE A 224 65.56 -23.84 -16.38
N SER A 225 66.25 -22.71 -16.24
CA SER A 225 66.73 -21.92 -17.37
C SER A 225 68.13 -22.41 -17.77
N GLY A 226 68.41 -22.55 -19.07
CA GLY A 226 69.74 -22.92 -19.60
C GLY A 226 69.89 -24.36 -20.10
N THR A 227 68.94 -25.25 -19.76
CA THR A 227 68.86 -26.60 -20.34
C THR A 227 67.42 -26.96 -20.67
N GLN A 228 67.22 -27.58 -21.83
CA GLN A 228 65.92 -27.97 -22.35
C GLN A 228 66.08 -29.13 -23.33
N SER A 229 65.04 -29.93 -23.50
CA SER A 229 64.98 -30.93 -24.56
C SER A 229 64.50 -30.24 -25.82
N ILE A 230 65.38 -30.14 -26.81
CA ILE A 230 65.08 -29.57 -28.13
C ILE A 230 64.90 -30.75 -29.08
N LEU A 231 63.68 -30.99 -29.56
CA LEU A 231 63.36 -32.14 -30.39
C LEU A 231 63.25 -31.70 -31.85
N ALA A 232 64.15 -32.21 -32.68
CA ALA A 232 64.19 -32.01 -34.13
C ALA A 232 64.23 -33.36 -34.86
N MET A 233 64.03 -33.33 -36.18
CA MET A 233 64.31 -34.46 -37.05
C MET A 233 65.75 -34.34 -37.59
N GLY A 234 66.56 -35.38 -37.39
CA GLY A 234 67.91 -35.50 -37.95
C GLY A 234 67.89 -36.39 -39.18
N VAL A 235 68.23 -35.85 -40.34
CA VAL A 235 68.30 -36.55 -41.62
C VAL A 235 69.75 -36.97 -41.88
N ARG A 236 69.99 -38.13 -42.48
CA ARG A 236 71.35 -38.53 -42.92
C ARG A 236 72.03 -37.43 -43.74
N SER A 237 73.34 -37.25 -43.52
CA SER A 237 74.05 -36.04 -43.97
C SER A 237 74.15 -35.86 -45.48
N ASP A 238 74.01 -36.93 -46.24
CA ASP A 238 74.02 -36.95 -47.71
C ASP A 238 72.66 -36.65 -48.36
N TRP A 239 71.58 -36.47 -47.60
CA TRP A 239 70.22 -36.16 -48.11
C TRP A 239 69.72 -34.76 -47.70
N PRO A 240 70.33 -33.67 -48.20
CA PRO A 240 69.91 -32.30 -47.86
C PRO A 240 68.52 -31.93 -48.40
N ILE A 241 68.10 -32.52 -49.53
CA ILE A 241 66.77 -32.28 -50.12
C ILE A 241 65.68 -32.80 -49.17
N LEU A 242 65.87 -33.98 -48.56
CA LEU A 242 64.91 -34.52 -47.58
C LEU A 242 64.83 -33.63 -46.32
N GLN A 243 65.95 -33.10 -45.85
CA GLN A 243 65.94 -32.16 -44.72
C GLN A 243 65.10 -30.91 -45.03
N SER A 244 65.24 -30.34 -46.24
CA SER A 244 64.44 -29.20 -46.69
C SER A 244 62.94 -29.53 -46.77
N ILE A 245 62.58 -30.71 -47.27
CA ILE A 245 61.19 -31.17 -47.35
C ILE A 245 60.58 -31.30 -45.95
N LEU A 246 61.25 -31.99 -45.03
CA LEU A 246 60.76 -32.18 -43.66
C LEU A 246 60.65 -30.85 -42.91
N GLN A 247 61.61 -29.94 -43.13
CA GLN A 247 61.55 -28.57 -42.62
C GLN A 247 60.26 -27.87 -43.05
N LYS A 248 59.93 -27.88 -44.35
CA LYS A 248 58.72 -27.25 -44.88
C LYS A 248 57.45 -27.91 -44.35
N ALA A 249 57.43 -29.24 -44.27
CA ALA A 249 56.29 -29.99 -43.73
C ALA A 249 56.02 -29.67 -42.26
N LEU A 250 57.07 -29.52 -41.45
CA LEU A 250 56.96 -29.09 -40.05
C LEU A 250 56.45 -27.63 -39.93
N HIS A 251 56.94 -26.71 -40.78
CA HIS A 251 56.49 -25.30 -40.77
C HIS A 251 55.03 -25.13 -41.18
N ASN A 252 54.48 -26.06 -41.94
CA ASN A 252 53.08 -26.01 -42.38
C ASN A 252 52.09 -26.54 -41.31
N ILE A 253 52.57 -27.11 -40.20
CA ILE A 253 51.72 -27.47 -39.06
C ILE A 253 51.30 -26.20 -38.33
N THR A 254 49.99 -25.90 -38.33
CA THR A 254 49.46 -24.67 -37.76
C THR A 254 49.54 -24.64 -36.22
N PRO A 255 49.58 -23.44 -35.60
CA PRO A 255 49.56 -23.33 -34.14
C PRO A 255 48.36 -24.03 -33.46
N GLN A 256 47.20 -24.10 -34.14
CA GLN A 256 46.04 -24.82 -33.63
C GLN A 256 46.23 -26.34 -33.67
N GLN A 257 46.86 -26.88 -34.71
CA GLN A 257 47.22 -28.30 -34.77
C GLN A 257 48.28 -28.64 -33.73
N GLN A 258 49.31 -27.80 -33.57
CA GLN A 258 50.31 -27.94 -32.49
C GLN A 258 49.64 -27.95 -31.11
N ARG A 259 48.68 -27.03 -30.87
CA ARG A 259 47.92 -26.98 -29.62
C ARG A 259 47.09 -28.24 -29.39
N LYS A 260 46.43 -28.79 -30.41
CA LYS A 260 45.67 -30.05 -30.29
C LYS A 260 46.57 -31.24 -29.95
N ILE A 261 47.77 -31.31 -30.54
CA ILE A 261 48.77 -32.33 -30.17
C ILE A 261 49.18 -32.14 -28.71
N TYR A 262 49.45 -30.90 -28.29
CA TYR A 262 49.85 -30.60 -26.91
C TYR A 262 48.76 -30.96 -25.88
N GLU A 263 47.52 -30.54 -26.12
CA GLU A 263 46.35 -30.81 -25.24
C GLU A 263 46.03 -32.31 -25.11
N LYS A 264 46.32 -33.11 -26.15
CA LYS A 264 46.11 -34.58 -26.11
C LYS A 264 47.02 -35.28 -25.11
N TRP A 265 48.24 -34.78 -24.89
CA TRP A 265 49.28 -35.50 -24.14
C TRP A 265 49.67 -34.82 -22.82
N ILE A 266 49.34 -33.54 -22.61
CA ILE A 266 49.74 -32.77 -21.43
C ILE A 266 48.50 -32.13 -20.79
N ASP A 267 48.15 -32.59 -19.59
CA ASP A 267 46.98 -32.11 -18.83
C ASP A 267 47.17 -30.69 -18.29
N ASN A 268 46.13 -29.85 -18.36
CA ASN A 268 46.24 -28.39 -18.34
C ASN A 268 45.57 -27.74 -17.10
N GLU A 269 45.70 -28.34 -15.91
CA GLU A 269 45.13 -27.82 -14.66
C GLU A 269 45.60 -26.38 -14.31
N LEU A 270 46.82 -26.01 -14.71
CA LEU A 270 47.42 -24.70 -14.40
C LEU A 270 46.78 -23.53 -15.17
N GLU A 271 46.22 -23.75 -16.37
CA GLU A 271 45.64 -22.67 -17.18
C GLU A 271 44.22 -22.29 -16.70
N ASN A 272 43.46 -23.26 -16.18
CA ASN A 272 42.11 -23.03 -15.65
C ASN A 272 42.11 -22.25 -14.33
N ALA A 273 43.08 -22.51 -13.44
CA ALA A 273 43.24 -21.78 -12.19
C ALA A 273 43.59 -20.30 -12.39
N PHE A 274 44.35 -19.97 -13.44
CA PHE A 274 44.69 -18.58 -13.77
C PHE A 274 43.47 -17.79 -14.28
N ARG A 275 42.60 -18.41 -15.08
CA ARG A 275 41.38 -17.77 -15.61
C ARG A 275 40.39 -17.39 -14.51
N LEU A 276 40.17 -18.27 -13.52
CA LEU A 276 39.27 -17.97 -12.39
C LEU A 276 39.77 -16.79 -11.54
N ARG A 277 41.09 -16.69 -11.33
CA ARG A 277 41.68 -15.66 -10.46
C ARG A 277 41.58 -14.25 -11.05
N VAL A 278 41.58 -14.14 -12.39
CA VAL A 278 41.41 -12.86 -13.10
C VAL A 278 39.95 -12.45 -13.19
N ALA A 279 39.00 -13.39 -13.34
CA ALA A 279 37.58 -13.08 -13.53
C ALA A 279 36.87 -12.59 -12.24
N LEU A 280 37.26 -13.10 -11.07
CA LEU A 280 36.63 -12.78 -9.78
C LEU A 280 36.53 -11.27 -9.44
N PRO A 281 37.61 -10.46 -9.55
CA PRO A 281 37.54 -9.04 -9.21
C PRO A 281 36.60 -8.23 -10.11
N TYR A 282 36.46 -8.60 -11.39
CA TYR A 282 35.52 -7.94 -12.30
C TYR A 282 34.07 -8.24 -11.93
N LEU A 283 33.78 -9.49 -11.54
CA LEU A 283 32.44 -9.87 -11.08
C LEU A 283 32.07 -9.14 -9.77
N ALA A 284 33.03 -9.02 -8.85
CA ALA A 284 32.84 -8.26 -7.61
C ALA A 284 32.58 -6.76 -7.90
N GLY A 285 33.31 -6.16 -8.85
CA GLY A 285 33.07 -4.78 -9.29
C GLY A 285 31.68 -4.57 -9.89
N LEU A 286 31.20 -5.50 -10.71
CA LEU A 286 29.85 -5.45 -11.29
C LEU A 286 28.75 -5.52 -10.22
N LEU A 287 28.90 -6.43 -9.24
CA LEU A 287 27.97 -6.57 -8.11
C LEU A 287 27.96 -5.33 -7.20
N ALA A 288 29.11 -4.68 -7.01
CA ALA A 288 29.19 -3.43 -6.26
C ALA A 288 28.44 -2.29 -6.99
N LEU A 289 28.59 -2.16 -8.31
CA LEU A 289 27.85 -1.18 -9.09
C LEU A 289 26.33 -1.44 -9.09
N LEU A 290 25.92 -2.70 -9.22
CA LEU A 290 24.51 -3.09 -9.14
C LEU A 290 23.90 -2.78 -7.78
N SER A 291 24.62 -3.05 -6.69
CA SER A 291 24.13 -2.77 -5.34
C SER A 291 24.05 -1.26 -5.04
N ILE A 292 25.01 -0.45 -5.51
CA ILE A 292 24.94 1.02 -5.47
C ILE A 292 23.71 1.51 -6.26
N PHE A 293 23.49 1.00 -7.47
CA PHE A 293 22.32 1.36 -8.28
C PHE A 293 21.00 1.00 -7.58
N LEU A 294 20.91 -0.20 -7.01
CA LEU A 294 19.71 -0.67 -6.31
C LEU A 294 19.42 0.17 -5.06
N PHE A 295 20.46 0.48 -4.28
CA PHE A 295 20.37 1.37 -3.13
C PHE A 295 19.89 2.77 -3.53
N TRP A 296 20.48 3.38 -4.56
CA TRP A 296 20.07 4.68 -5.08
C TRP A 296 18.64 4.66 -5.63
N SER A 297 18.23 3.59 -6.31
CA SER A 297 16.86 3.41 -6.81
C SER A 297 15.83 3.38 -5.68
N LEU A 298 16.11 2.62 -4.62
CA LEU A 298 15.24 2.54 -3.44
C LEU A 298 15.21 3.86 -2.65
N TYR A 299 16.37 4.51 -2.49
CA TYR A 299 16.49 5.83 -1.85
C TYR A 299 15.67 6.89 -2.60
N LEU A 300 15.81 6.96 -3.93
CA LEU A 300 15.07 7.88 -4.78
C LEU A 300 13.56 7.64 -4.70
N LYS A 301 13.10 6.38 -4.77
CA LYS A 301 11.66 6.04 -4.63
C LYS A 301 11.09 6.51 -3.29
N LYS A 302 11.80 6.29 -2.18
CA LYS A 302 11.36 6.70 -0.84
C LYS A 302 11.30 8.22 -0.71
N LYS A 303 12.31 8.94 -1.23
CA LYS A 303 12.38 10.40 -1.20
C LYS A 303 11.34 11.07 -2.10
N LEU A 304 11.05 10.50 -3.28
CA LEU A 304 9.92 10.92 -4.13
C LEU A 304 8.57 10.73 -3.43
N GLY A 305 8.39 9.63 -2.70
CA GLY A 305 7.16 9.36 -1.95
C GLY A 305 6.90 10.38 -0.83
N SER A 306 7.92 10.74 -0.05
CA SER A 306 7.79 11.76 1.01
C SER A 306 7.56 13.16 0.44
N VAL A 307 8.32 13.54 -0.59
CA VAL A 307 8.16 14.84 -1.26
C VAL A 307 6.78 14.96 -1.90
N ARG A 308 6.26 13.90 -2.54
CA ARG A 308 4.90 13.90 -3.11
C ARG A 308 3.81 14.03 -2.05
N LYS A 309 3.94 13.37 -0.89
CA LYS A 309 2.99 13.53 0.23
C LYS A 309 3.00 14.94 0.79
N THR A 310 4.18 15.52 1.03
CA THR A 310 4.31 16.89 1.53
C THR A 310 3.79 17.91 0.51
N LEU A 311 4.09 17.75 -0.78
CA LEU A 311 3.51 18.57 -1.85
C LEU A 311 2.00 18.40 -1.91
N HIS A 312 1.46 17.18 -1.81
CA HIS A 312 0.02 16.95 -1.82
C HIS A 312 -0.67 17.62 -0.63
N THR A 313 -0.13 17.51 0.58
CA THR A 313 -0.69 18.20 1.75
C THR A 313 -0.59 19.73 1.61
N GLN A 314 0.55 20.25 1.14
CA GLN A 314 0.75 21.70 0.97
C GLN A 314 -0.04 22.31 -0.20
N MET A 315 -0.30 21.53 -1.26
CA MET A 315 -1.01 22.01 -2.44
C MET A 315 -2.54 21.96 -2.30
N TYR A 316 -3.07 21.12 -1.42
CA TYR A 316 -4.52 20.88 -1.32
C TYR A 316 -5.14 21.22 0.04
N PHE A 317 -4.36 21.35 1.11
CA PHE A 317 -4.88 21.59 2.45
C PHE A 317 -4.28 22.84 3.10
N ASP A 318 -5.07 23.52 3.91
CA ASP A 318 -4.63 24.63 4.76
C ASP A 318 -3.72 24.09 5.88
N ARG A 319 -2.61 24.79 6.14
CA ARG A 319 -1.59 24.32 7.09
C ARG A 319 -2.00 24.45 8.55
N VAL A 320 -2.89 25.37 8.88
CA VAL A 320 -3.32 25.65 10.26
C VAL A 320 -4.48 24.74 10.64
N THR A 321 -5.50 24.68 9.78
CA THR A 321 -6.76 24.00 10.09
C THR A 321 -6.82 22.57 9.55
N GLY A 322 -5.96 22.20 8.60
CA GLY A 322 -6.00 20.90 7.93
C GLY A 322 -7.18 20.73 6.96
N LEU A 323 -8.01 21.75 6.79
CA LEU A 323 -9.15 21.76 5.86
C LEU A 323 -8.71 21.92 4.41
N ALA A 324 -9.64 21.77 3.47
CA ALA A 324 -9.36 22.06 2.06
C ALA A 324 -8.89 23.51 1.90
N ASN A 325 -7.83 23.72 1.10
CA ASN A 325 -7.47 25.07 0.68
C ASN A 325 -8.36 25.52 -0.50
N ARG A 326 -8.14 26.74 -1.00
CA ARG A 326 -8.91 27.30 -2.14
C ARG A 326 -9.02 26.34 -3.32
N TYR A 327 -7.90 25.75 -3.73
CA TYR A 327 -7.84 24.87 -4.90
C TYR A 327 -8.69 23.61 -4.69
N LEU A 328 -8.49 22.91 -3.56
CA LEU A 328 -9.24 21.67 -3.29
C LEU A 328 -10.73 21.95 -3.07
N PHE A 329 -11.08 23.07 -2.44
CA PHE A 329 -12.47 23.48 -2.26
C PHE A 329 -13.16 23.72 -3.61
N GLN A 330 -12.53 24.47 -4.51
CA GLN A 330 -13.06 24.73 -5.85
C GLN A 330 -13.21 23.45 -6.68
N ASP A 331 -12.24 22.54 -6.63
CA ASP A 331 -12.32 21.24 -7.33
C ASP A 331 -13.51 20.39 -6.85
N ARG A 332 -13.72 20.34 -5.53
CA ARG A 332 -14.85 19.61 -4.92
C ARG A 332 -16.19 20.28 -5.20
N LEU A 333 -16.29 21.61 -5.06
CA LEU A 333 -17.50 22.36 -5.38
C LEU A 333 -17.85 22.20 -6.86
N GLY A 334 -16.86 22.27 -7.77
CA GLY A 334 -17.09 22.07 -9.20
C GLY A 334 -17.64 20.67 -9.50
N SER A 335 -17.15 19.65 -8.81
CA SER A 335 -17.67 18.29 -8.91
C SER A 335 -19.12 18.19 -8.39
N ALA A 336 -19.42 18.83 -7.25
CA ALA A 336 -20.76 18.88 -6.67
C ALA A 336 -21.77 19.59 -7.59
N LEU A 337 -21.41 20.74 -8.16
CA LEU A 337 -22.24 21.48 -9.12
C LEU A 337 -22.53 20.67 -10.37
N ASN A 338 -21.53 19.96 -10.91
CA ASN A 338 -21.72 19.08 -12.06
C ASN A 338 -22.66 17.90 -11.75
N GLN A 339 -22.62 17.38 -10.52
CA GLN A 339 -23.54 16.35 -10.08
C GLN A 339 -24.97 16.89 -9.94
N ALA A 340 -25.13 18.04 -9.27
CA ALA A 340 -26.41 18.70 -9.09
C ALA A 340 -27.08 19.05 -10.43
N LYS A 341 -26.32 19.56 -11.41
CA LYS A 341 -26.79 19.78 -12.79
C LYS A 341 -27.36 18.51 -13.45
N ARG A 342 -26.77 17.33 -13.20
CA ARG A 342 -27.25 16.05 -13.76
C ARG A 342 -28.49 15.52 -13.06
N GLN A 343 -28.65 15.83 -11.78
CA GLN A 343 -29.71 15.30 -10.92
C GLN A 343 -30.86 16.28 -10.70
N ASN A 344 -30.79 17.48 -11.31
CA ASN A 344 -31.68 18.60 -11.05
C ASN A 344 -31.78 18.91 -9.53
N GLY A 345 -30.64 18.87 -8.86
CA GLY A 345 -30.51 19.13 -7.42
C GLY A 345 -29.88 20.49 -7.11
N HIS A 346 -29.82 20.82 -5.82
CA HIS A 346 -29.27 22.08 -5.32
C HIS A 346 -27.90 21.89 -4.64
N VAL A 347 -27.05 22.92 -4.71
CA VAL A 347 -25.81 23.02 -3.93
C VAL A 347 -25.80 24.35 -3.20
N TRP A 348 -25.70 24.30 -1.88
CA TRP A 348 -25.64 25.47 -1.02
C TRP A 348 -24.18 25.80 -0.71
N VAL A 349 -23.81 27.08 -0.85
CA VAL A 349 -22.51 27.59 -0.43
C VAL A 349 -22.71 28.61 0.68
N LEU A 350 -22.07 28.34 1.82
CA LEU A 350 -22.05 29.23 2.97
C LEU A 350 -20.65 29.78 3.18
N ALA A 351 -20.51 31.09 3.28
CA ALA A 351 -19.30 31.77 3.69
C ALA A 351 -19.39 32.16 5.16
N CYS A 352 -18.42 31.76 5.97
CA CYS A 352 -18.29 32.12 7.37
C CYS A 352 -17.06 33.02 7.55
N GLN A 353 -17.31 34.31 7.74
CA GLN A 353 -16.31 35.34 8.00
C GLN A 353 -16.10 35.49 9.51
N LEU A 354 -14.86 35.35 9.97
CA LEU A 354 -14.47 35.57 11.36
C LEU A 354 -14.06 37.02 11.55
N ASN A 355 -14.83 37.76 12.33
CA ASN A 355 -14.54 39.15 12.66
C ASN A 355 -13.73 39.24 13.95
N GLY A 356 -12.81 40.21 14.03
CA GLY A 356 -12.08 40.53 15.27
C GLY A 356 -10.83 39.69 15.54
N LEU A 357 -10.43 38.80 14.61
CA LEU A 357 -9.15 38.07 14.71
C LEU A 357 -7.94 39.01 14.82
N SER A 358 -8.01 40.20 14.21
CA SER A 358 -6.96 41.21 14.34
C SER A 358 -6.79 41.73 15.79
N GLN A 359 -7.86 41.77 16.58
CA GLN A 359 -7.80 42.12 18.01
C GLN A 359 -7.17 40.99 18.82
N VAL A 360 -7.54 39.74 18.53
CA VAL A 360 -6.90 38.56 19.15
C VAL A 360 -5.40 38.55 18.85
N HIS A 361 -5.02 38.81 17.59
CA HIS A 361 -3.62 38.91 17.20
C HIS A 361 -2.87 40.00 17.98
N LYS A 362 -3.46 41.18 18.13
CA LYS A 362 -2.85 42.31 18.86
C LYS A 362 -2.67 42.03 20.35
N LEU A 363 -3.63 41.33 20.98
CA LEU A 363 -3.65 41.09 22.42
C LEU A 363 -2.87 39.83 22.82
N GLN A 364 -2.88 38.79 21.99
CA GLN A 364 -2.47 37.43 22.37
C GLN A 364 -1.54 36.75 21.34
N GLY A 365 -1.21 37.43 20.24
CA GLY A 365 -0.25 36.95 19.24
C GLY A 365 -0.79 35.90 18.26
N SER A 366 0.06 35.52 17.30
CA SER A 366 -0.34 34.67 16.16
C SER A 366 -0.70 33.23 16.55
N ALA A 367 -0.02 32.65 17.55
CA ALA A 367 -0.32 31.30 18.03
C ALA A 367 -1.77 31.16 18.54
N GLN A 368 -2.29 32.23 19.14
CA GLN A 368 -3.66 32.23 19.65
C GLN A 368 -4.70 32.38 18.54
N VAL A 369 -4.37 33.11 17.47
CA VAL A 369 -5.21 33.19 16.26
C VAL A 369 -5.32 31.81 15.61
N GLU A 370 -4.20 31.09 15.48
CA GLU A 370 -4.19 29.72 14.95
C GLU A 370 -5.05 28.78 15.81
N ALA A 371 -4.97 28.89 17.15
CA ALA A 371 -5.82 28.11 18.05
C ALA A 371 -7.32 28.41 17.87
N VAL A 372 -7.71 29.68 17.73
CA VAL A 372 -9.11 30.05 17.45
C VAL A 372 -9.57 29.47 16.11
N LEU A 373 -8.74 29.56 15.07
CA LEU A 373 -9.05 28.99 13.76
C LEU A 373 -9.22 27.47 13.81
N MET A 374 -8.38 26.76 14.57
CA MET A 374 -8.52 25.31 14.77
C MET A 374 -9.83 24.98 15.50
N MET A 375 -10.17 25.69 16.58
CA MET A 375 -11.42 25.50 17.32
C MET A 375 -12.65 25.72 16.43
N VAL A 376 -12.64 26.78 15.62
CA VAL A 376 -13.72 27.06 14.66
C VAL A 376 -13.81 25.97 13.60
N SER A 377 -12.67 25.59 13.00
CA SER A 377 -12.64 24.53 11.98
C SER A 377 -13.20 23.21 12.50
N GLN A 378 -12.89 22.87 13.76
CA GLN A 378 -13.42 21.67 14.40
C GLN A 378 -14.93 21.77 14.63
N SER A 379 -15.42 22.87 15.24
CA SER A 379 -16.86 23.09 15.48
C SER A 379 -17.67 22.99 14.19
N LEU A 380 -17.18 23.58 13.09
CA LEU A 380 -17.89 23.55 11.81
C LEU A 380 -17.87 22.15 11.19
N THR A 381 -16.74 21.45 11.27
CA THR A 381 -16.58 20.11 10.70
C THR A 381 -17.47 19.08 11.40
N GLU A 382 -17.65 19.18 12.72
CA GLU A 382 -18.51 18.28 13.50
C GLU A 382 -20.01 18.37 13.14
N VAL A 383 -20.44 19.51 12.58
CA VAL A 383 -21.83 19.69 12.13
C VAL A 383 -22.07 19.08 10.75
N LEU A 384 -21.06 19.13 9.88
CA LEU A 384 -21.14 18.75 8.47
C LEU A 384 -21.07 17.24 8.27
N ARG A 385 -21.69 16.75 7.19
CA ARG A 385 -21.65 15.34 6.79
C ARG A 385 -20.39 15.09 5.95
N ASP A 386 -19.98 13.83 5.82
CA ASP A 386 -18.82 13.44 5.00
C ASP A 386 -18.92 13.85 3.51
N VAL A 387 -20.16 14.01 3.02
CA VAL A 387 -20.45 14.47 1.64
C VAL A 387 -20.32 15.98 1.47
N ASP A 388 -20.44 16.73 2.56
CA ASP A 388 -20.30 18.18 2.57
C ASP A 388 -18.79 18.52 2.56
N THR A 389 -18.43 19.69 2.04
CA THR A 389 -17.03 20.12 1.97
C THR A 389 -16.86 21.44 2.69
N ILE A 390 -15.86 21.52 3.58
CA ILE A 390 -15.41 22.77 4.18
C ILE A 390 -13.97 23.06 3.76
N GLY A 391 -13.71 24.33 3.43
CA GLY A 391 -12.39 24.82 3.10
C GLY A 391 -12.10 26.16 3.74
N ARG A 392 -10.84 26.41 4.06
CA ARG A 392 -10.38 27.73 4.48
C ARG A 392 -10.06 28.56 3.24
N TRP A 393 -10.88 29.56 2.98
CA TRP A 393 -10.78 30.41 1.80
C TRP A 393 -9.76 31.52 2.00
N SER A 394 -9.79 32.26 3.11
CA SER A 394 -8.78 33.28 3.45
C SER A 394 -8.32 33.13 4.89
N ASP A 395 -7.54 34.10 5.38
CA ASP A 395 -7.07 34.09 6.76
C ASP A 395 -8.20 34.01 7.79
N ASP A 396 -9.36 34.53 7.43
CA ASP A 396 -10.53 34.76 8.28
C ASP A 396 -11.85 34.25 7.66
N VAL A 397 -11.83 33.62 6.49
CA VAL A 397 -13.04 33.08 5.84
C VAL A 397 -12.97 31.57 5.65
N PHE A 398 -14.04 30.89 6.04
CA PHE A 398 -14.33 29.51 5.69
C PHE A 398 -15.46 29.47 4.66
N LEU A 399 -15.33 28.59 3.66
CA LEU A 399 -16.42 28.26 2.74
C LEU A 399 -16.88 26.83 3.01
N LEU A 400 -18.19 26.64 3.03
CA LEU A 400 -18.87 25.37 3.21
C LEU A 400 -19.70 25.11 1.95
N SER A 401 -19.63 23.91 1.40
CA SER A 401 -20.41 23.43 0.26
C SER A 401 -21.27 22.26 0.74
N ILE A 402 -22.58 22.44 0.74
CA ILE A 402 -23.56 21.47 1.24
C ILE A 402 -24.41 21.02 0.06
N SER A 403 -24.45 19.72 -0.19
CA SER A 403 -25.15 19.14 -1.34
C SER A 403 -26.30 18.24 -0.89
N GLY A 404 -27.28 18.06 -1.80
CA GLY A 404 -28.37 17.12 -1.58
C GLY A 404 -29.37 17.58 -0.52
N LEU A 405 -29.55 18.89 -0.36
CA LEU A 405 -30.70 19.43 0.36
C LEU A 405 -31.85 19.67 -0.63
N GLU A 406 -33.07 19.27 -0.28
CA GLU A 406 -34.22 19.35 -1.20
C GLU A 406 -35.00 20.65 -1.07
N ASN A 407 -34.99 21.28 0.10
CA ASN A 407 -35.81 22.44 0.42
C ASN A 407 -35.06 23.46 1.31
N VAL A 408 -35.67 24.63 1.49
CA VAL A 408 -35.14 25.73 2.31
C VAL A 408 -35.10 25.36 3.79
N THR A 409 -36.07 24.59 4.28
CA THR A 409 -36.13 24.17 5.68
C THR A 409 -34.89 23.37 6.10
N GLU A 410 -34.33 22.56 5.21
CA GLU A 410 -33.11 21.81 5.48
C GLU A 410 -31.87 22.72 5.66
N ILE A 411 -31.75 23.79 4.87
CA ILE A 411 -30.62 24.73 5.05
C ILE A 411 -30.77 25.54 6.34
N GLU A 412 -32.00 25.88 6.73
CA GLU A 412 -32.29 26.56 8.00
C GLU A 412 -31.81 25.72 9.19
N VAL A 413 -32.07 24.40 9.16
CA VAL A 413 -31.60 23.45 10.17
C VAL A 413 -30.07 23.42 10.22
N VAL A 414 -29.40 23.31 9.07
CA VAL A 414 -27.93 23.29 9.03
C VAL A 414 -27.35 24.60 9.58
N MET A 415 -27.91 25.75 9.19
CA MET A 415 -27.49 27.06 9.71
C MET A 415 -27.69 27.18 11.23
N GLY A 416 -28.83 26.73 11.74
CA GLY A 416 -29.10 26.67 13.17
C GLY A 416 -28.05 25.85 13.92
N ARG A 417 -27.71 24.65 13.42
CA ARG A 417 -26.69 23.77 14.02
C ARG A 417 -25.29 24.38 13.98
N LEU A 418 -24.90 24.98 12.86
CA LEU A 418 -23.58 25.63 12.71
C LEU A 418 -23.41 26.76 13.73
N GLN A 419 -24.42 27.62 13.86
CA GLN A 419 -24.37 28.72 14.82
C GLN A 419 -24.39 28.22 16.27
N TRP A 420 -25.21 27.21 16.57
CA TRP A 420 -25.25 26.58 17.88
C TRP A 420 -23.89 26.02 18.29
N ALA A 421 -23.23 25.28 17.39
CA ALA A 421 -21.93 24.68 17.63
C ALA A 421 -20.85 25.75 17.94
N LEU A 422 -20.87 26.88 17.24
CA LEU A 422 -19.94 27.98 17.51
C LEU A 422 -20.25 28.70 18.82
N ALA A 423 -21.53 28.98 19.10
CA ALA A 423 -21.94 29.70 20.31
C ALA A 423 -21.71 28.89 21.60
N ASN A 424 -21.88 27.56 21.53
CA ASN A 424 -21.78 26.68 22.70
C ASN A 424 -20.43 25.97 22.86
N ASN A 425 -19.48 26.14 21.93
CA ASN A 425 -18.13 25.63 22.12
C ASN A 425 -17.45 26.33 23.32
N THR A 426 -17.23 25.57 24.38
CA THR A 426 -16.64 26.04 25.65
C THR A 426 -15.21 26.57 25.48
N GLN A 427 -14.47 26.08 24.49
CA GLN A 427 -13.13 26.57 24.14
C GLN A 427 -13.18 27.91 23.41
N LEU A 428 -14.27 28.21 22.69
CA LEU A 428 -14.48 29.50 22.03
C LEU A 428 -15.07 30.57 22.97
N LYS A 429 -15.78 30.18 24.04
CA LYS A 429 -16.40 31.11 25.01
C LYS A 429 -15.46 32.22 25.53
N PRO A 430 -14.19 31.97 25.88
CA PRO A 430 -13.25 33.02 26.31
C PRO A 430 -13.00 34.11 25.27
N TYR A 431 -13.22 33.82 23.99
CA TYR A 431 -12.97 34.74 22.88
C TYR A 431 -14.25 35.41 22.35
N SER A 432 -15.43 35.05 22.85
CA SER A 432 -16.74 35.54 22.38
C SER A 432 -16.90 37.06 22.41
N ALA A 433 -16.20 37.75 23.32
CA ALA A 433 -16.17 39.21 23.37
C ALA A 433 -15.43 39.84 22.16
N ASN A 434 -14.41 39.16 21.64
CA ASN A 434 -13.53 39.69 20.61
C ASN A 434 -13.80 39.10 19.22
N VAL A 435 -14.25 37.84 19.15
CA VAL A 435 -14.52 37.12 17.91
C VAL A 435 -16.03 37.01 17.69
N SER A 436 -16.47 37.27 16.47
CA SER A 436 -17.85 37.03 16.03
C SER A 436 -17.86 36.49 14.62
N PHE A 437 -18.98 35.93 14.18
CA PHE A 437 -19.08 35.25 12.90
C PHE A 437 -20.09 35.97 12.01
N SER A 438 -19.78 36.15 10.74
CA SER A 438 -20.70 36.71 9.76
C SER A 438 -20.91 35.70 8.65
N TRP A 439 -22.18 35.42 8.34
CA TRP A 439 -22.50 34.36 7.39
C TRP A 439 -23.12 34.92 6.10
N GLY A 440 -22.63 34.43 4.97
CA GLY A 440 -23.22 34.64 3.64
C GLY A 440 -23.70 33.32 3.08
N GLY A 441 -24.86 33.29 2.45
CA GLY A 441 -25.43 32.05 1.91
C GLY A 441 -26.00 32.23 0.51
N CYS A 442 -25.66 31.29 -0.37
CA CYS A 442 -26.17 31.22 -1.74
C CYS A 442 -26.52 29.79 -2.13
N VAL A 443 -27.45 29.62 -3.06
CA VAL A 443 -27.85 28.33 -3.62
C VAL A 443 -27.67 28.28 -5.13
N PHE A 444 -27.08 27.21 -5.63
CA PHE A 444 -27.07 26.87 -7.04
C PHE A 444 -28.26 25.93 -7.34
N PRO A 445 -29.00 26.14 -8.46
CA PRO A 445 -28.75 27.11 -9.52
C PRO A 445 -29.44 28.48 -9.36
N ASP A 446 -30.21 28.71 -8.29
CA ASP A 446 -31.11 29.87 -8.23
C ASP A 446 -30.40 31.23 -8.08
N ASP A 447 -29.30 31.26 -7.33
CA ASP A 447 -28.53 32.47 -7.04
C ASP A 447 -27.29 32.64 -7.95
N ALA A 448 -26.89 31.62 -8.72
CA ALA A 448 -25.70 31.66 -9.59
C ALA A 448 -25.71 30.57 -10.68
N GLN A 449 -25.08 30.84 -11.83
CA GLN A 449 -25.02 29.90 -12.96
C GLN A 449 -23.75 29.05 -13.02
N ASP A 450 -22.69 29.52 -12.37
CA ASP A 450 -21.39 28.85 -12.31
C ASP A 450 -20.72 28.95 -10.93
N LEU A 451 -19.59 28.26 -10.80
CA LEU A 451 -18.83 28.14 -9.57
C LEU A 451 -18.26 29.47 -9.09
N GLU A 452 -17.79 30.32 -10.01
CA GLU A 452 -17.10 31.56 -9.68
C GLU A 452 -18.10 32.58 -9.15
N GLU A 453 -19.25 32.71 -9.82
CA GLU A 453 -20.36 33.54 -9.39
C GLU A 453 -20.91 33.10 -8.03
N LEU A 454 -21.11 31.80 -7.81
CA LEU A 454 -21.63 31.28 -6.54
C LEU A 454 -20.71 31.59 -5.35
N ILE A 455 -19.40 31.40 -5.52
CA ILE A 455 -18.42 31.76 -4.49
C ILE A 455 -18.44 33.28 -4.27
N TYR A 456 -18.41 34.07 -5.32
CA TYR A 456 -18.41 35.53 -5.22
C TYR A 456 -19.62 36.06 -4.45
N GLN A 457 -20.83 35.61 -4.79
CA GLN A 457 -22.07 36.02 -4.10
C GLN A 457 -22.07 35.59 -2.62
N SER A 458 -21.58 34.39 -2.32
CA SER A 458 -21.52 33.92 -0.92
C SER A 458 -20.57 34.78 -0.07
N LEU A 459 -19.45 35.23 -0.64
CA LEU A 459 -18.50 36.11 0.05
C LEU A 459 -19.06 37.52 0.22
N LEU A 460 -19.70 38.07 -0.82
CA LEU A 460 -20.31 39.39 -0.78
C LEU A 460 -21.39 39.47 0.30
N THR A 461 -22.28 38.47 0.36
CA THR A 461 -23.33 38.40 1.39
C THR A 461 -22.76 38.24 2.81
N ALA A 462 -21.64 37.53 2.99
CA ALA A 462 -20.96 37.44 4.29
C ALA A 462 -20.35 38.78 4.72
N GLU A 463 -19.80 39.55 3.78
CA GLU A 463 -19.31 40.89 4.04
C GLU A 463 -20.45 41.84 4.44
N GLU A 464 -21.56 41.82 3.71
CA GLU A 464 -22.78 42.58 4.05
C GLU A 464 -23.30 42.21 5.44
N ALA A 465 -23.30 40.92 5.79
CA ALA A 465 -23.64 40.46 7.13
C ALA A 465 -22.70 41.09 8.19
N GLY A 466 -21.39 41.12 7.94
CA GLY A 466 -20.42 41.77 8.83
C GLY A 466 -20.70 43.26 9.07
N GLN A 467 -21.21 43.98 8.07
CA GLN A 467 -21.58 45.39 8.19
C GLN A 467 -22.88 45.58 9.01
N LYS A 468 -23.81 44.61 8.98
CA LYS A 468 -25.06 44.65 9.76
C LYS A 468 -24.85 44.40 11.25
N GLY A 469 -23.75 43.75 11.64
CA GLY A 469 -23.39 43.58 13.04
C GLY A 469 -22.68 42.26 13.35
N ARG A 470 -22.46 42.01 14.65
CA ARG A 470 -21.84 40.77 15.14
C ARG A 470 -22.84 39.62 15.02
N ASN A 471 -22.37 38.44 14.62
CA ASN A 471 -23.20 37.23 14.53
C ASN A 471 -24.37 37.36 13.54
N ALA A 472 -24.24 38.26 12.57
CA ALA A 472 -25.22 38.49 11.53
C ALA A 472 -25.04 37.52 10.36
N TYR A 473 -26.08 37.38 9.56
CA TYR A 473 -26.10 36.49 8.41
C TYR A 473 -27.00 37.06 7.33
N VAL A 474 -26.66 36.80 6.07
CA VAL A 474 -27.41 37.27 4.90
C VAL A 474 -27.44 36.14 3.88
N PHE A 475 -28.62 35.85 3.34
CA PHE A 475 -28.74 35.00 2.16
C PHE A 475 -29.05 35.88 0.95
N TYR A 476 -28.51 35.51 -0.20
CA TYR A 476 -28.72 36.26 -1.44
C TYR A 476 -30.21 36.34 -1.78
N SER A 477 -30.91 35.20 -1.70
CA SER A 477 -32.35 35.11 -1.92
C SER A 477 -33.16 35.62 -0.70
N PRO A 478 -34.07 36.61 -0.87
CA PRO A 478 -34.82 37.21 0.24
C PRO A 478 -35.70 36.25 1.05
N GLY A 479 -36.40 35.32 0.39
CA GLY A 479 -37.26 34.35 1.08
C GLY A 479 -36.47 33.38 1.96
N ILE A 480 -35.31 32.93 1.47
CA ILE A 480 -34.37 32.10 2.24
C ILE A 480 -33.80 32.90 3.40
N HIS A 481 -33.46 34.18 3.17
CA HIS A 481 -32.94 35.05 4.22
C HIS A 481 -33.93 35.17 5.39
N GLU A 482 -35.21 35.44 5.12
CA GLU A 482 -36.24 35.57 6.16
C GLU A 482 -36.41 34.27 6.97
N ALA A 483 -36.49 33.12 6.29
CA ALA A 483 -36.70 31.83 6.93
C ALA A 483 -35.51 31.42 7.82
N VAL A 484 -34.27 31.55 7.32
CA VAL A 484 -33.07 31.33 8.14
C VAL A 484 -32.98 32.33 9.29
N THR A 485 -33.40 33.58 9.08
CA THR A 485 -33.43 34.60 10.14
C THR A 485 -34.31 34.20 11.28
N ARG A 486 -35.51 33.77 10.97
CA ARG A 486 -36.46 33.30 11.96
C ARG A 486 -35.90 32.09 12.72
N ARG A 487 -35.45 31.04 12.02
CA ARG A 487 -34.91 29.83 12.66
C ARG A 487 -33.75 30.13 13.62
N VAL A 488 -32.80 30.95 13.18
CA VAL A 488 -31.64 31.34 14.01
C VAL A 488 -32.08 32.12 15.24
N ALA A 489 -32.96 33.10 15.07
CA ALA A 489 -33.44 33.91 16.18
C ALA A 489 -34.19 33.04 17.20
N LEU A 490 -34.94 32.04 16.75
CA LEU A 490 -35.57 31.07 17.63
C LEU A 490 -34.54 30.17 18.34
N ASN A 491 -33.52 29.67 17.65
CA ASN A 491 -32.48 28.86 18.29
C ASN A 491 -31.74 29.60 19.40
N GLN A 492 -31.38 30.87 19.17
CA GLN A 492 -30.76 31.72 20.18
C GLN A 492 -31.74 32.09 21.30
N GLY A 493 -32.99 32.41 20.94
CA GLY A 493 -34.04 32.79 21.87
C GLY A 493 -34.43 31.66 22.82
N LEU A 494 -34.37 30.39 22.39
CA LEU A 494 -34.79 29.28 23.23
C LEU A 494 -33.91 29.12 24.48
N VAL A 495 -32.62 29.47 24.38
CA VAL A 495 -31.71 29.46 25.53
C VAL A 495 -32.14 30.53 26.53
N GLY A 496 -32.40 30.10 27.76
CA GLY A 496 -32.84 31.00 28.82
C GLY A 496 -34.31 31.41 28.73
N ALA A 497 -35.09 30.86 27.80
CA ALA A 497 -36.50 31.23 27.60
C ALA A 497 -37.37 30.91 28.82
N ILE A 498 -37.04 29.84 29.54
CA ILE A 498 -37.70 29.42 30.77
C ILE A 498 -37.47 30.48 31.86
N GLU A 499 -36.23 30.90 32.08
CA GLU A 499 -35.85 31.89 33.08
C GLU A 499 -36.43 33.28 32.80
N ARG A 500 -36.66 33.60 31.52
CA ARG A 500 -37.34 34.84 31.10
C ARG A 500 -38.86 34.76 31.17
N GLY A 501 -39.44 33.62 31.52
CA GLY A 501 -40.89 33.41 31.61
C GLY A 501 -41.60 33.42 30.25
N GLU A 502 -40.87 33.16 29.16
CA GLU A 502 -41.42 33.09 27.80
C GLU A 502 -42.08 31.74 27.52
N ILE A 503 -41.70 30.70 28.27
CA ILE A 503 -42.28 29.36 28.19
C ILE A 503 -43.41 29.22 29.18
N GLN A 504 -44.55 28.71 28.73
CA GLN A 504 -45.73 28.43 29.55
C GLN A 504 -46.28 27.04 29.23
N VAL A 505 -46.99 26.45 30.20
CA VAL A 505 -47.69 25.17 30.02
C VAL A 505 -49.18 25.42 29.95
N TYR A 506 -49.78 25.00 28.84
CA TYR A 506 -51.22 25.05 28.60
C TYR A 506 -51.76 23.63 28.66
N PHE A 507 -53.06 23.50 28.93
CA PHE A 507 -53.71 22.23 29.17
C PHE A 507 -54.92 22.10 28.26
N GLN A 508 -54.98 21.02 27.49
CA GLN A 508 -56.13 20.72 26.65
C GLN A 508 -56.94 19.56 27.26
N PRO A 509 -58.27 19.74 27.46
CA PRO A 509 -59.09 18.69 28.07
C PRO A 509 -59.33 17.52 27.12
N LYS A 510 -59.23 16.30 27.67
CA LYS A 510 -59.67 15.04 27.08
C LYS A 510 -61.02 14.65 27.67
N ILE A 511 -62.00 14.39 26.80
CA ILE A 511 -63.39 14.14 27.18
C ILE A 511 -63.74 12.67 26.95
N ARG A 512 -64.27 12.01 27.98
CA ARG A 512 -64.82 10.66 27.81
C ARG A 512 -66.13 10.75 27.04
N ILE A 513 -66.16 10.20 25.82
CA ILE A 513 -67.28 10.37 24.88
C ILE A 513 -68.60 9.82 25.46
N ALA A 514 -68.52 8.71 26.19
CA ALA A 514 -69.69 8.06 26.78
C ALA A 514 -70.41 8.92 27.83
N THR A 515 -69.67 9.71 28.61
CA THR A 515 -70.22 10.49 29.74
C THR A 515 -70.24 11.99 29.47
N GLY A 516 -69.48 12.48 28.51
CA GLY A 516 -69.28 13.91 28.26
C GLY A 516 -68.43 14.62 29.32
N LYS A 517 -67.82 13.87 30.24
CA LYS A 517 -67.02 14.41 31.34
C LYS A 517 -65.54 14.47 30.99
N ILE A 518 -64.84 15.43 31.58
CA ILE A 518 -63.38 15.52 31.51
C ILE A 518 -62.78 14.33 32.24
N CYS A 519 -61.85 13.62 31.60
CA CYS A 519 -61.12 12.50 32.23
C CYS A 519 -59.61 12.74 32.31
N SER A 520 -59.05 13.61 31.48
CA SER A 520 -57.63 13.94 31.51
C SER A 520 -57.38 15.33 30.91
N PHE A 521 -56.19 15.89 31.17
CA PHE A 521 -55.63 16.99 30.41
C PHE A 521 -54.33 16.55 29.76
N GLU A 522 -54.10 16.99 28.53
CA GLU A 522 -52.78 16.98 27.91
C GLU A 522 -52.07 18.31 28.19
N ALA A 523 -50.85 18.23 28.73
CA ALA A 523 -50.01 19.40 28.95
C ALA A 523 -49.16 19.69 27.72
N LEU A 524 -49.35 20.90 27.18
CA LEU A 524 -48.81 21.38 25.94
C LEU A 524 -47.98 22.64 26.18
N VAL A 525 -46.73 22.59 25.76
CA VAL A 525 -45.81 23.73 25.88
C VAL A 525 -46.17 24.84 24.91
N ARG A 526 -46.06 26.09 25.35
CA ARG A 526 -46.24 27.31 24.55
C ARG A 526 -45.05 28.21 24.75
N TRP A 527 -44.56 28.79 23.65
CA TRP A 527 -43.50 29.77 23.68
C TRP A 527 -43.99 31.11 23.15
N PHE A 528 -43.90 32.14 23.99
CA PHE A 528 -44.24 33.52 23.67
C PHE A 528 -42.94 34.32 23.53
N HIS A 529 -42.44 34.37 22.30
CA HIS A 529 -41.23 35.11 21.99
C HIS A 529 -41.52 36.63 21.89
N PRO A 530 -40.69 37.51 22.49
CA PRO A 530 -40.96 38.95 22.53
C PRO A 530 -41.12 39.60 21.14
N ASN A 531 -40.38 39.12 20.14
CA ASN A 531 -40.40 39.69 18.79
C ASN A 531 -41.31 38.95 17.81
N PHE A 532 -41.65 37.68 18.09
CA PHE A 532 -42.40 36.83 17.15
C PHE A 532 -43.78 36.42 17.66
N GLY A 533 -44.16 36.84 18.87
CA GLY A 533 -45.42 36.45 19.49
C GLY A 533 -45.43 34.96 19.82
N SER A 534 -46.55 34.31 19.59
CA SER A 534 -46.68 32.86 19.83
C SER A 534 -45.94 32.07 18.75
N VAL A 535 -44.95 31.29 19.17
CA VAL A 535 -44.17 30.39 18.30
C VAL A 535 -44.75 28.99 18.41
N SER A 536 -44.98 28.35 17.25
CA SER A 536 -45.58 27.02 17.19
C SER A 536 -44.66 25.96 17.81
N PRO A 537 -45.17 25.01 18.63
CA PRO A 537 -44.41 23.85 19.08
C PRO A 537 -43.75 23.07 17.94
N GLU A 538 -44.41 22.94 16.80
CA GLU A 538 -43.85 22.30 15.59
C GLU A 538 -42.60 23.01 15.07
N GLU A 539 -42.45 24.31 15.36
CA GLU A 539 -41.30 25.11 14.94
C GLU A 539 -40.15 25.02 15.96
N PHE A 540 -40.43 25.15 17.26
CA PHE A 540 -39.39 25.25 18.29
C PHE A 540 -39.01 23.94 18.99
N ILE A 541 -39.87 22.92 19.01
CA ILE A 541 -39.52 21.61 19.59
C ILE A 541 -38.38 20.97 18.79
N PRO A 542 -38.39 20.92 17.45
CA PRO A 542 -37.25 20.39 16.70
C PRO A 542 -35.95 21.16 16.99
N ILE A 543 -36.03 22.49 17.16
CA ILE A 543 -34.88 23.31 17.58
C ILE A 543 -34.37 22.85 18.96
N ALA A 544 -35.29 22.68 19.92
CA ALA A 544 -35.00 22.24 21.27
C ALA A 544 -34.32 20.86 21.28
N GLU A 545 -34.72 19.97 20.39
CA GLU A 545 -34.14 18.62 20.26
C GLU A 545 -32.73 18.68 19.68
N GLU A 546 -32.54 19.46 18.61
CA GLU A 546 -31.24 19.64 17.94
C GLU A 546 -30.19 20.26 18.86
N ASN A 547 -30.60 21.16 19.75
CA ASN A 547 -29.71 21.90 20.66
C ASN A 547 -29.75 21.39 22.11
N GLU A 548 -30.41 20.25 22.34
CA GLU A 548 -30.62 19.59 23.64
C GLU A 548 -31.36 20.42 24.71
N GLN A 549 -31.88 21.61 24.37
CA GLN A 549 -32.75 22.38 25.28
C GLN A 549 -34.06 21.65 25.59
N ILE A 550 -34.44 20.65 24.80
CA ILE A 550 -35.62 19.80 25.05
C ILE A 550 -35.53 19.08 26.40
N LEU A 551 -34.33 18.81 26.91
CA LEU A 551 -34.14 18.21 28.22
C LEU A 551 -34.63 19.17 29.32
N ALA A 552 -34.07 20.38 29.37
CA ALA A 552 -34.45 21.41 30.34
C ALA A 552 -35.92 21.84 30.18
N LEU A 553 -36.38 21.98 28.93
CA LEU A 553 -37.77 22.30 28.61
C LEU A 553 -38.72 21.21 29.14
N GLY A 554 -38.39 19.96 28.87
CA GLY A 554 -39.19 18.82 29.32
C GLY A 554 -39.23 18.68 30.84
N GLU A 555 -38.11 18.91 31.54
CA GLU A 555 -38.08 18.94 33.00
C GLU A 555 -39.01 20.04 33.56
N TYR A 556 -38.94 21.24 32.99
CA TYR A 556 -39.80 22.35 33.36
C TYR A 556 -41.28 22.04 33.13
N VAL A 557 -41.64 21.58 31.93
CA VAL A 557 -43.02 21.23 31.58
C VAL A 557 -43.55 20.14 32.50
N PHE A 558 -42.75 19.09 32.76
CA PHE A 558 -43.11 18.00 33.66
C PHE A 558 -43.41 18.53 35.06
N GLN A 559 -42.51 19.34 35.63
CA GLN A 559 -42.65 19.86 36.98
C GLN A 559 -43.89 20.75 37.14
N VAL A 560 -44.15 21.66 36.18
CA VAL A 560 -45.33 22.53 36.21
C VAL A 560 -46.60 21.69 36.08
N ALA A 561 -46.65 20.80 35.09
CA ALA A 561 -47.85 20.02 34.78
C ALA A 561 -48.27 19.08 35.92
N ILE A 562 -47.32 18.32 36.51
CA ILE A 562 -47.64 17.42 37.63
C ILE A 562 -48.11 18.19 38.87
N THR A 563 -47.58 19.39 39.09
CA THR A 563 -47.92 20.20 40.27
C THR A 563 -49.35 20.72 40.15
N GLU A 564 -49.70 21.27 38.98
CA GLU A 564 -51.07 21.70 38.69
C GLU A 564 -52.05 20.52 38.75
N ALA A 565 -51.72 19.40 38.09
CA ALA A 565 -52.58 18.22 38.08
C ALA A 565 -52.78 17.62 39.48
N GLN A 566 -51.74 17.56 40.31
CA GLN A 566 -51.87 17.11 41.70
C GLN A 566 -52.81 18.00 42.49
N GLN A 567 -52.70 19.33 42.34
CA GLN A 567 -53.59 20.26 43.01
C GLN A 567 -55.04 20.05 42.58
N TRP A 568 -55.28 19.83 41.29
CA TRP A 568 -56.63 19.53 40.79
C TRP A 568 -57.19 18.22 41.33
N ILE A 569 -56.36 17.18 41.44
CA ILE A 569 -56.75 15.89 42.02
C ILE A 569 -57.14 16.03 43.50
N LEU A 570 -56.43 16.88 44.24
CA LEU A 570 -56.74 17.16 45.65
C LEU A 570 -57.99 18.01 45.81
N ASP A 571 -58.22 18.97 44.91
CA ASP A 571 -59.39 19.84 44.91
C ASP A 571 -60.67 19.09 44.49
N PHE A 572 -60.56 18.07 43.62
CA PHE A 572 -61.66 17.30 43.05
C PHE A 572 -61.43 15.77 43.18
N PRO A 573 -61.38 15.22 44.41
CA PRO A 573 -60.97 13.83 44.65
C PRO A 573 -61.93 12.78 44.08
N GLU A 574 -63.20 13.14 43.84
CA GLU A 574 -64.20 12.30 43.19
C GLU A 574 -63.95 12.08 41.69
N MET A 575 -63.13 12.94 41.06
CA MET A 575 -62.77 12.81 39.66
C MET A 575 -61.57 11.87 39.50
N SER A 576 -61.69 10.89 38.59
CA SER A 576 -60.54 10.10 38.13
C SER A 576 -59.75 10.86 37.06
N LEU A 577 -59.21 12.01 37.44
CA LEU A 577 -58.44 12.87 36.54
C LEU A 577 -57.04 12.32 36.31
N SER A 578 -56.62 12.22 35.05
CA SER A 578 -55.27 11.86 34.62
C SER A 578 -54.56 13.04 33.94
N LEU A 579 -53.24 13.00 33.83
CA LEU A 579 -52.42 13.98 33.11
C LEU A 579 -51.65 13.26 32.00
N ALA A 580 -51.62 13.83 30.80
CA ALA A 580 -50.80 13.36 29.69
C ALA A 580 -49.65 14.33 29.39
N LEU A 581 -48.45 13.78 29.14
CA LEU A 581 -47.23 14.53 28.82
C LEU A 581 -46.51 13.92 27.62
N ASN A 582 -46.19 14.77 26.66
CA ASN A 582 -45.35 14.41 25.51
C ASN A 582 -43.90 14.15 25.92
N LEU A 583 -43.29 13.10 25.36
CA LEU A 583 -41.89 12.76 25.59
C LEU A 583 -41.10 12.72 24.27
N SER A 584 -40.10 13.59 24.15
CA SER A 584 -39.20 13.64 22.99
C SER A 584 -38.32 12.40 22.88
N PRO A 585 -37.92 11.97 21.65
CA PRO A 585 -36.91 10.94 21.45
C PRO A 585 -35.57 11.24 22.16
N VAL A 586 -35.17 12.52 22.26
CA VAL A 586 -33.92 12.91 22.93
C VAL A 586 -34.03 12.68 24.43
N GLN A 587 -35.17 13.01 25.04
CA GLN A 587 -35.44 12.76 26.45
C GLN A 587 -35.51 11.26 26.75
N LEU A 588 -36.15 10.47 25.88
CA LEU A 588 -36.20 9.02 26.03
C LEU A 588 -34.80 8.41 25.99
N LYS A 589 -33.85 8.99 25.24
CA LYS A 589 -32.44 8.54 25.21
C LYS A 589 -31.65 8.91 26.45
N SER A 590 -31.99 10.00 27.14
CA SER A 590 -31.32 10.44 28.36
C SER A 590 -31.23 9.32 29.40
N ALA A 591 -30.04 9.09 29.96
CA ALA A 591 -29.81 8.04 30.96
C ALA A 591 -30.64 8.26 32.23
N ASP A 592 -30.90 9.52 32.57
CA ASP A 592 -31.47 9.91 33.87
C ASP A 592 -32.99 10.11 33.84
N ILE A 593 -33.66 9.94 32.69
CA ILE A 593 -35.09 10.25 32.55
C ILE A 593 -35.99 9.46 33.52
N LEU A 594 -35.71 8.18 33.72
CA LEU A 594 -36.48 7.33 34.65
C LEU A 594 -36.31 7.80 36.10
N ALA A 595 -35.06 8.06 36.50
CA ALA A 595 -34.74 8.55 37.84
C ALA A 595 -35.35 9.94 38.08
N PHE A 596 -35.32 10.81 37.07
CA PHE A 596 -35.96 12.11 37.10
C PHE A 596 -37.48 11.96 37.34
N ILE A 597 -38.19 11.22 36.48
CA ILE A 597 -39.64 11.02 36.59
C ILE A 597 -40.01 10.43 37.96
N GLU A 598 -39.33 9.37 38.40
CA GLU A 598 -39.60 8.74 39.70
C GLU A 598 -39.38 9.71 40.87
N SER A 599 -38.31 10.49 40.83
CA SER A 599 -38.02 11.48 41.88
C SER A 599 -39.10 12.57 41.95
N GLN A 600 -39.58 13.05 40.79
CA GLN A 600 -40.60 14.09 40.72
C GLN A 600 -41.96 13.59 41.22
N LEU A 601 -42.38 12.40 40.78
CA LEU A 601 -43.62 11.77 41.22
C LEU A 601 -43.61 11.51 42.73
N THR A 602 -42.50 11.03 43.27
CA THR A 602 -42.33 10.80 44.71
C THR A 602 -42.39 12.09 45.49
N ARG A 603 -41.72 13.15 45.01
CA ARG A 603 -41.70 14.47 45.67
C ARG A 603 -43.08 15.11 45.77
N ILE A 604 -43.88 15.01 44.72
CA ILE A 604 -45.24 15.59 44.64
C ILE A 604 -46.31 14.62 45.21
N ASN A 605 -45.93 13.38 45.51
CA ASN A 605 -46.84 12.30 45.89
C ASN A 605 -47.97 12.12 44.85
N PHE A 606 -47.58 12.13 43.57
CA PHE A 606 -48.49 11.95 42.45
C PHE A 606 -48.72 10.46 42.18
N ASP A 607 -49.97 10.07 41.99
CA ASP A 607 -50.33 8.69 41.65
C ASP A 607 -49.81 8.33 40.25
N LYS A 608 -48.85 7.42 40.19
CA LYS A 608 -48.18 6.99 38.95
C LYS A 608 -49.18 6.51 37.89
N GLY A 609 -50.28 5.87 38.29
CA GLY A 609 -51.31 5.35 37.38
C GLY A 609 -52.16 6.44 36.71
N ARG A 610 -52.07 7.69 37.18
CA ARG A 610 -52.74 8.87 36.61
C ARG A 610 -51.85 9.64 35.63
N LEU A 611 -50.58 9.26 35.46
CA LEU A 611 -49.68 9.88 34.50
C LEU A 611 -49.60 9.03 33.23
N GLU A 612 -49.91 9.67 32.11
CA GLU A 612 -49.78 9.16 30.75
C GLU A 612 -48.58 9.83 30.07
N ILE A 613 -47.70 9.02 29.48
CA ILE A 613 -46.58 9.49 28.67
C ILE A 613 -46.90 9.22 27.20
N GLU A 614 -46.91 10.29 26.40
CA GLU A 614 -47.22 10.24 24.98
C GLU A 614 -45.94 10.19 24.15
N ILE A 615 -45.93 9.29 23.16
CA ILE A 615 -44.75 8.98 22.36
C ILE A 615 -45.19 8.87 20.90
N THR A 616 -44.63 9.69 20.03
CA THR A 616 -44.96 9.68 18.60
C THR A 616 -44.43 8.41 17.91
N GLU A 617 -45.12 7.96 16.85
CA GLU A 617 -44.73 6.77 16.08
C GLU A 617 -43.28 6.86 15.55
N GLY A 618 -42.84 8.06 15.14
CA GLY A 618 -41.50 8.30 14.58
C GLY A 618 -40.35 7.89 15.52
N ILE A 619 -40.54 8.02 16.83
CA ILE A 619 -39.56 7.64 17.86
C ILE A 619 -39.27 6.13 17.79
N LEU A 620 -40.29 5.32 17.54
CA LEU A 620 -40.20 3.85 17.53
C LEU A 620 -39.57 3.31 16.23
N LEU A 621 -39.69 4.05 15.14
CA LEU A 621 -39.07 3.74 13.85
C LEU A 621 -37.55 3.96 13.87
N ALA A 622 -37.10 5.03 14.51
CA ALA A 622 -35.68 5.38 14.62
C ALA A 622 -34.88 4.41 15.52
N GLU A 623 -35.54 3.73 16.48
CA GLU A 623 -34.85 3.09 17.61
C GLU A 623 -35.14 1.59 17.73
N LYS A 624 -34.24 0.74 17.20
CA LYS A 624 -34.43 -0.72 17.18
C LYS A 624 -34.10 -1.45 18.50
N THR A 625 -33.40 -0.85 19.46
CA THR A 625 -32.90 -1.57 20.66
C THR A 625 -32.92 -0.80 21.99
N LEU A 626 -32.53 0.48 22.03
CA LEU A 626 -32.28 1.20 23.30
C LEU A 626 -33.53 1.93 23.85
N GLY A 627 -34.37 2.51 22.98
CA GLY A 627 -35.65 3.10 23.40
C GLY A 627 -36.64 2.04 23.91
N ALA A 628 -36.60 0.84 23.33
CA ALA A 628 -37.49 -0.27 23.64
C ALA A 628 -37.48 -0.69 25.11
N SER A 629 -36.30 -0.83 25.74
CA SER A 629 -36.22 -1.26 27.15
C SER A 629 -36.80 -0.21 28.09
N LYS A 630 -36.56 1.07 27.80
CA LYS A 630 -37.05 2.17 28.65
C LYS A 630 -38.58 2.29 28.64
N LEU A 631 -39.25 1.89 27.57
CA LEU A 631 -40.72 1.81 27.57
C LEU A 631 -41.22 0.78 28.57
N PHE A 632 -40.57 -0.39 28.64
CA PHE A 632 -40.90 -1.39 29.66
C PHE A 632 -40.59 -0.89 31.07
N ASP A 633 -39.51 -0.13 31.25
CA ASP A 633 -39.15 0.45 32.54
C ASP A 633 -40.15 1.53 33.00
N LEU A 634 -40.58 2.42 32.09
CA LEU A 634 -41.64 3.40 32.34
C LEU A 634 -42.95 2.71 32.71
N LYS A 635 -43.26 1.59 32.03
CA LYS A 635 -44.43 0.77 32.35
C LYS A 635 -44.31 0.10 33.72
N ALA A 636 -43.15 -0.46 34.03
CA ALA A 636 -42.86 -1.10 35.31
C ALA A 636 -42.89 -0.10 36.48
N LEU A 637 -42.60 1.19 36.22
CA LEU A 637 -42.78 2.26 37.18
C LEU A 637 -44.27 2.47 37.55
N GLY A 638 -45.19 2.05 36.68
CA GLY A 638 -46.64 2.15 36.87
C GLY A 638 -47.32 3.23 36.03
N LEU A 639 -46.62 3.80 35.05
CA LEU A 639 -47.16 4.83 34.16
C LEU A 639 -48.05 4.24 33.07
N LYS A 640 -48.94 5.06 32.52
CA LYS A 640 -49.62 4.75 31.25
C LYS A 640 -48.77 5.22 30.08
N LEU A 641 -48.78 4.46 28.99
CA LEU A 641 -48.09 4.82 27.76
C LEU A 641 -49.09 4.98 26.63
N SER A 642 -49.02 6.08 25.90
CA SER A 642 -49.83 6.31 24.70
C SER A 642 -48.96 6.42 23.45
N MET A 643 -49.46 5.84 22.36
CA MET A 643 -48.87 6.01 21.03
C MET A 643 -49.57 7.17 20.34
N ASP A 644 -48.81 8.22 20.07
CA ASP A 644 -49.28 9.44 19.42
C ASP A 644 -49.11 9.38 17.90
N ASP A 645 -49.87 10.21 17.18
CA ASP A 645 -49.88 10.30 15.70
C ASP A 645 -50.15 8.97 14.98
N PHE A 646 -51.00 8.10 15.56
CA PHE A 646 -51.18 6.75 15.03
C PHE A 646 -51.84 6.75 13.64
N GLY A 647 -51.15 6.14 12.67
CA GLY A 647 -51.65 5.95 11.30
C GLY A 647 -50.88 6.75 10.24
N LYS A 648 -50.01 7.68 10.63
CA LYS A 648 -49.13 8.43 9.71
C LYS A 648 -47.97 7.59 9.14
N GLY A 649 -47.56 6.51 9.83
CA GLY A 649 -46.42 5.68 9.45
C GLY A 649 -46.76 4.30 8.86
N TYR A 650 -45.74 3.61 8.33
CA TYR A 650 -45.88 2.35 7.59
C TYR A 650 -45.79 1.08 8.48
N SER A 651 -45.66 1.16 9.81
CA SER A 651 -45.31 -0.03 10.65
C SER A 651 -45.95 -0.10 12.05
N SER A 652 -46.98 0.68 12.33
CA SER A 652 -47.58 0.88 13.66
C SER A 652 -48.10 -0.41 14.34
N LEU A 653 -48.60 -1.39 13.57
CA LEU A 653 -49.14 -2.65 14.12
C LEU A 653 -48.08 -3.52 14.80
N SER A 654 -46.87 -3.57 14.23
CA SER A 654 -45.79 -4.39 14.77
C SER A 654 -45.27 -3.85 16.10
N TYR A 655 -45.29 -2.53 16.26
CA TYR A 655 -44.88 -1.82 17.48
C TYR A 655 -45.93 -1.92 18.57
N LEU A 656 -47.21 -1.73 18.23
CA LEU A 656 -48.32 -1.94 19.17
C LEU A 656 -48.30 -3.34 19.78
N ARG A 657 -47.98 -4.37 18.98
CA ARG A 657 -47.87 -5.74 19.50
C ARG A 657 -46.67 -5.94 20.41
N ARG A 658 -45.58 -5.19 20.18
CA ARG A 658 -44.28 -5.43 20.82
C ARG A 658 -44.13 -4.67 22.14
N TYR A 659 -44.73 -3.48 22.25
CA TYR A 659 -44.51 -2.56 23.37
C TYR A 659 -45.76 -2.40 24.22
N PRO A 660 -45.62 -2.07 25.53
CA PRO A 660 -46.72 -2.12 26.48
C PRO A 660 -47.52 -0.81 26.49
N PHE A 661 -48.07 -0.43 25.34
CA PHE A 661 -48.98 0.71 25.22
C PHE A 661 -50.34 0.41 25.88
N ASP A 662 -50.99 1.46 26.39
CA ASP A 662 -52.34 1.43 26.97
C ASP A 662 -53.34 2.19 26.11
N VAL A 663 -52.86 3.20 25.38
CA VAL A 663 -53.68 4.16 24.64
C VAL A 663 -53.14 4.33 23.22
N ILE A 664 -54.05 4.49 22.26
CA ILE A 664 -53.75 4.91 20.89
C ILE A 664 -54.45 6.24 20.62
N LYS A 665 -53.69 7.22 20.10
CA LYS A 665 -54.22 8.51 19.68
C LYS A 665 -54.34 8.55 18.15
N ILE A 666 -55.56 8.74 17.65
CA ILE A 666 -55.84 8.88 16.22
C ILE A 666 -55.51 10.31 15.82
N ASP A 667 -54.55 10.44 14.90
CA ASP A 667 -54.08 11.73 14.40
C ASP A 667 -55.19 12.59 13.80
N LYS A 668 -55.09 13.90 14.02
CA LYS A 668 -56.02 14.91 13.52
C LYS A 668 -56.26 14.82 12.01
N GLU A 669 -55.26 14.50 11.19
CA GLU A 669 -55.40 14.42 9.73
C GLU A 669 -56.46 13.40 9.28
N PHE A 670 -56.69 12.34 10.07
CA PHE A 670 -57.75 11.38 9.82
C PHE A 670 -59.13 11.84 10.30
N ILE A 671 -59.15 12.77 11.26
CA ILE A 671 -60.37 13.32 11.87
C ILE A 671 -60.91 14.51 11.07
N ASP A 672 -60.05 15.36 10.51
CA ASP A 672 -60.42 16.61 9.81
C ASP A 672 -61.49 16.39 8.73
N ASP A 673 -61.31 15.39 7.87
CA ASP A 673 -62.22 15.06 6.76
C ASP A 673 -63.17 13.88 7.04
N LEU A 674 -63.44 13.55 8.31
CA LEU A 674 -64.33 12.43 8.67
C LEU A 674 -65.73 12.54 8.05
N ASP A 675 -66.24 13.74 7.83
CA ASP A 675 -67.60 13.97 7.33
C ASP A 675 -67.70 13.78 5.80
N THR A 676 -66.59 13.94 5.07
CA THR A 676 -66.56 14.01 3.60
C THR A 676 -65.78 12.86 2.95
N ASN A 677 -64.81 12.28 3.66
CA ASN A 677 -63.89 11.29 3.12
C ASN A 677 -64.19 9.88 3.64
N GLN A 678 -64.79 9.05 2.79
CA GLN A 678 -65.11 7.65 3.12
C GLN A 678 -63.86 6.82 3.45
N SER A 679 -62.71 7.12 2.85
CA SER A 679 -61.46 6.42 3.15
C SER A 679 -61.01 6.68 4.59
N ASN A 680 -61.05 7.95 5.02
CA ASN A 680 -60.71 8.33 6.41
C ASN A 680 -61.67 7.69 7.40
N GLN A 681 -62.97 7.65 7.10
CA GLN A 681 -63.95 6.93 7.93
C GLN A 681 -63.56 5.45 8.11
N GLN A 682 -63.22 4.74 7.03
CA GLN A 682 -62.83 3.32 7.12
C GLN A 682 -61.53 3.12 7.91
N LEU A 683 -60.55 4.03 7.77
CA LEU A 683 -59.31 4.00 8.54
C LEU A 683 -59.59 4.18 10.03
N VAL A 684 -60.34 5.21 10.43
CA VAL A 684 -60.73 5.47 11.82
C VAL A 684 -61.47 4.28 12.42
N LEU A 685 -62.41 3.68 11.68
CA LEU A 685 -63.13 2.47 12.11
C LEU A 685 -62.19 1.28 12.34
N SER A 686 -61.22 1.10 11.45
CA SER A 686 -60.23 0.04 11.54
C SER A 686 -59.33 0.23 12.76
N ILE A 687 -58.91 1.47 13.06
CA ILE A 687 -58.11 1.79 14.24
C ILE A 687 -58.89 1.53 15.53
N ILE A 688 -60.16 1.95 15.60
CA ILE A 688 -61.03 1.70 16.76
C ILE A 688 -61.21 0.19 16.98
N ALA A 689 -61.46 -0.59 15.91
CA ALA A 689 -61.62 -2.03 16.00
C ALA A 689 -60.34 -2.75 16.46
N LEU A 690 -59.18 -2.31 15.95
CA LEU A 690 -57.87 -2.82 16.32
C LEU A 690 -57.59 -2.57 17.82
N ALA A 691 -57.77 -1.33 18.28
CA ALA A 691 -57.53 -0.97 19.67
C ALA A 691 -58.39 -1.79 20.64
N LYS A 692 -59.68 -1.96 20.33
CA LYS A 692 -60.59 -2.84 21.10
C LYS A 692 -60.10 -4.28 21.16
N THR A 693 -59.60 -4.82 20.03
CA THR A 693 -59.06 -6.18 19.97
C THR A 693 -57.82 -6.34 20.84
N MET A 694 -57.03 -5.26 20.99
CA MET A 694 -55.81 -5.23 21.80
C MET A 694 -56.04 -4.74 23.23
N ASN A 695 -57.30 -4.44 23.61
CA ASN A 695 -57.67 -3.88 24.90
C ASN A 695 -56.93 -2.55 25.22
N LEU A 696 -56.86 -1.68 24.21
CA LEU A 696 -56.28 -0.33 24.28
C LEU A 696 -57.40 0.72 24.26
N GLU A 697 -57.23 1.80 25.02
CA GLU A 697 -58.15 2.96 24.98
C GLU A 697 -57.84 3.81 23.74
N VAL A 698 -58.88 4.35 23.09
CA VAL A 698 -58.72 5.17 21.88
C VAL A 698 -59.05 6.63 22.18
N VAL A 699 -58.11 7.51 21.85
CA VAL A 699 -58.30 8.96 21.84
C VAL A 699 -58.39 9.43 20.39
N ALA A 700 -59.44 10.16 20.03
CA ALA A 700 -59.51 10.85 18.75
C ALA A 700 -59.12 12.32 18.92
N GLU A 701 -58.10 12.77 18.18
CA GLU A 701 -57.56 14.12 18.28
C GLU A 701 -58.09 15.06 17.20
N GLY A 702 -58.09 16.36 17.46
CA GLY A 702 -58.53 17.34 16.47
C GLY A 702 -60.03 17.28 16.17
N VAL A 703 -60.87 16.85 17.12
CA VAL A 703 -62.32 16.94 16.96
C VAL A 703 -62.76 18.41 16.98
N GLU A 704 -63.32 18.89 15.87
CA GLU A 704 -63.73 20.28 15.66
C GLU A 704 -65.26 20.44 15.47
N THR A 705 -65.98 19.38 15.06
CA THR A 705 -67.41 19.44 14.77
C THR A 705 -68.24 18.43 15.57
N GLN A 706 -69.54 18.73 15.75
CA GLN A 706 -70.50 17.79 16.34
C GLN A 706 -70.65 16.51 15.50
N ALA A 707 -70.56 16.63 14.17
CA ALA A 707 -70.71 15.49 13.26
C ALA A 707 -69.56 14.48 13.42
N GLN A 708 -68.33 14.96 13.55
CA GLN A 708 -67.16 14.14 13.91
C GLN A 708 -67.37 13.43 15.26
N LEU A 709 -67.81 14.17 16.29
CA LEU A 709 -68.09 13.59 17.62
C LEU A 709 -69.19 12.51 17.55
N ASP A 710 -70.28 12.75 16.83
CA ASP A 710 -71.37 11.79 16.65
C ASP A 710 -70.93 10.54 15.87
N PHE A 711 -70.04 10.70 14.90
CA PHE A 711 -69.40 9.58 14.21
C PHE A 711 -68.58 8.74 15.19
N LEU A 712 -67.67 9.36 15.96
CA LEU A 712 -66.81 8.68 16.92
C LEU A 712 -67.63 7.96 18.02
N LYS A 713 -68.68 8.61 18.53
CA LYS A 713 -69.59 8.06 19.52
C LYS A 713 -70.34 6.84 19.00
N ARG A 714 -70.89 6.90 17.79
CA ARG A 714 -71.62 5.76 17.17
C ARG A 714 -70.75 4.52 17.00
N HIS A 715 -69.46 4.69 16.77
CA HIS A 715 -68.52 3.58 16.56
C HIS A 715 -67.74 3.19 17.83
N GLY A 716 -68.06 3.84 18.95
CA GLY A 716 -67.54 3.53 20.28
C GLY A 716 -66.05 3.82 20.41
N CYS A 717 -65.61 4.99 19.97
CA CYS A 717 -64.36 5.60 20.43
C CYS A 717 -64.51 5.99 21.92
N ASP A 718 -63.43 5.93 22.70
CA ASP A 718 -63.49 6.09 24.16
C ASP A 718 -63.39 7.56 24.58
N ILE A 719 -62.43 8.27 24.02
CA ILE A 719 -62.05 9.64 24.39
C ILE A 719 -61.94 10.52 23.14
N ALA A 720 -62.36 11.77 23.25
CA ALA A 720 -62.18 12.79 22.22
C ALA A 720 -61.45 14.01 22.79
N GLN A 721 -60.61 14.62 21.94
CA GLN A 721 -59.87 15.85 22.22
C GLN A 721 -59.90 16.74 20.96
N GLY A 722 -60.08 18.05 21.15
CA GLY A 722 -60.07 18.98 20.03
C GLY A 722 -60.79 20.29 20.31
N PHE A 723 -60.77 21.19 19.32
CA PHE A 723 -61.29 22.56 19.45
C PHE A 723 -62.81 22.62 19.60
N TYR A 724 -63.53 21.55 19.26
CA TYR A 724 -64.95 21.41 19.56
C TYR A 724 -65.26 21.62 21.05
N PHE A 725 -64.36 21.14 21.92
CA PHE A 725 -64.52 21.28 23.37
C PHE A 725 -63.79 22.52 23.90
N SER A 726 -62.48 22.59 23.63
CA SER A 726 -61.64 23.72 24.00
C SER A 726 -60.29 23.63 23.30
N PRO A 727 -59.69 24.76 22.89
CA PRO A 727 -58.25 24.81 22.66
C PRO A 727 -57.49 24.54 23.97
N ALA A 728 -56.16 24.39 23.89
CA ALA A 728 -55.33 24.39 25.09
C ALA A 728 -55.44 25.74 25.80
N VAL A 729 -55.59 25.72 27.13
CA VAL A 729 -55.78 26.92 27.96
C VAL A 729 -54.79 26.95 29.13
N ASP A 730 -54.62 28.09 29.77
CA ASP A 730 -53.80 28.19 30.98
C ASP A 730 -54.38 27.35 32.15
N ALA A 731 -53.56 27.10 33.16
CA ALA A 731 -53.91 26.29 34.33
C ALA A 731 -55.15 26.79 35.10
N GLN A 732 -55.33 28.12 35.19
CA GLN A 732 -56.46 28.69 35.91
C GLN A 732 -57.77 28.42 35.16
N THR A 733 -57.77 28.59 33.85
CA THR A 733 -58.91 28.29 32.98
C THR A 733 -59.21 26.78 32.96
N ALA A 734 -58.17 25.94 32.87
CA ALA A 734 -58.32 24.48 32.95
C ALA A 734 -58.99 24.03 34.26
N ARG A 735 -58.58 24.60 35.40
CA ARG A 735 -59.20 24.35 36.71
C ARG A 735 -60.67 24.77 36.75
N GLN A 736 -61.06 25.84 36.06
CA GLN A 736 -62.47 26.24 35.98
C GLN A 736 -63.32 25.21 35.22
N PHE A 737 -62.77 24.52 34.22
CA PHE A 737 -63.51 23.48 33.50
C PHE A 737 -63.90 22.31 34.40
N LEU A 738 -63.06 21.98 35.38
CA LEU A 738 -63.34 20.92 36.37
C LEU A 738 -64.55 21.26 37.25
N THR A 739 -64.83 22.53 37.51
CA THR A 739 -66.03 22.94 38.30
C THR A 739 -67.35 22.71 37.57
N LYS A 740 -67.34 22.66 36.23
CA LYS A 740 -68.55 22.51 35.39
C LYS A 740 -68.86 21.05 35.05
N ASP A 741 -67.93 20.13 35.33
CA ASP A 741 -67.98 18.66 35.14
C ASP A 741 -68.22 18.16 33.67
N THR A 742 -68.86 18.98 32.81
CA THR A 742 -69.09 18.72 31.39
C THR A 742 -68.74 19.94 30.53
N LEU A 743 -68.03 19.72 29.42
CA LEU A 743 -67.72 20.73 28.39
C LEU A 743 -68.56 20.59 27.12
N LEU A 744 -69.53 19.66 27.10
CA LEU A 744 -70.49 19.56 26.02
C LEU A 744 -71.50 20.73 26.10
N PRO A 745 -71.96 21.28 24.96
CA PRO A 745 -73.17 22.07 24.96
C PRO A 745 -74.30 21.24 25.60
N PRO A 746 -75.17 21.84 26.45
CA PRO A 746 -76.33 21.11 26.95
C PRO A 746 -77.12 20.59 25.75
N THR A 747 -77.29 19.27 25.69
CA THR A 747 -78.15 18.61 24.69
C THR A 747 -79.52 19.29 24.71
N LEU A 748 -79.92 19.82 23.56
CA LEU A 748 -81.27 20.37 23.34
C LEU A 748 -82.35 19.31 23.53
#